data_AF-A0A1S9DY32-F1
#
_entry.id   AF-A0A1S9DY32-F1
#
_cell.length_a   1.000
_cell.length_b   1.000
_cell.length_c   1.000
_cell.angle_alpha   90.00
_cell.angle_beta   90.00
_cell.angle_gamma   90.00
#
_symmetry.space_group_name_H-M   'P 1'
#
loop_
_entity.id
_entity.type
_entity.pdbx_description
1 polymer ?
#
loop_
_entity_poly.entity_id
_entity_poly.type
_entity_poly.pdbx_seq_one_letter_code
_entity_poly.pdbx_strand_id
1 'polypeptide(L)'
;MAVGPVTINGSGKSALPLVQQMSKDHDIVLKTFRMLISDLCQQFGGGHPGGAIGMAAIGVALWRYVMRYAPHTPDFFNRDRFILSNGHTCLFQYSFLHLTGYKAMTFDQLKSYHSDRVDALCPGHPEIEHEGIEVTTGPLGQGVANAVGLAMATKNLAAKFNQPGYDVVNNHTWCMIGDACLQEGVGLEAISYAGHLKLNNLTIIYDNNQITCDGSVDLTNTEDINGKMRASGWDVIDVEDGCYDVEGLVRALEQARASTEKPTFINVRTVIGLGSNVAGQAAAHGAAFGAPNVAQMKKENGFNPDEHFVIGETVRKFFEDLPARGESLVQEWKDLVKQYTAQYPELGAEFQRRMSGELPSNWKDLIPASFPEKPTASRASSGLVFNPIAKEIENFMVGTADLSPSVNMIWPGKVDFQHPDLRTTCGINGNYGGRYIHYGVREHAMCAISNGLAAYAPNTFIPITSSFFMFYLYAAPAVRMGALQHLQIIHAATHDSIGMGEDGPTHQPIELAALYRAMPNLLYIRPGDSEETAGAWIAAIEAKKTPTIISTSRHTLPQLKQTSRDGVARGAYVLEEAENAAVTLIGVGAELSFALEVANKLKEKGVVARVVSFPCQRLFEQQSLEYKRSVLQRHRGIPAVVIEPYAPNGWERYADAGVCIKRFGHSLPGKVAYKYFGYDIDTLTEKVHGYLGQVEKDELLKHDIITSIDFGRKIIQGAQQAKAKEETEAIDVTVSELQRLCMTLQTDKALQNEHEKALCRLAERCKTVSEEIIDLLGKIKPKDPSSKRQYMGFVMKLEENERQLSEKKTRLNAYRKQLELQLSYMSRSEINDKLDSLVYMNDDNGTRLNMLQSHILQLRQGVQASSLGKDTQQQLRQLLGLSENAAKRMAQQRILNALAFRAMRRRINAVEAHQQTFRWMFEEKSTPGTEHDNCRDHIPEYKRDVAARLFKDWLSRGQGIFHITGKLGSGKSTLMKFLYNHPQTRQELEHWAGDRKLVFASFFFWKPGHELQNSIKGLLQSILHDLLAQCPDLITVVFPKHWDQVYGGPFSVPSKLEFQPNEIREAFRRSIEDGALYHKCRFCFFIDGLDEYQETNQDDFKTMVEMLWSWTDIAPEGVKICVSSREYNVFLNGFPPDRRIRIQDLTRLDMERYVEDKMKDVDHQTKERLISRIVRRARGIFLWVALVVKSLREQIEDGCILRELEWSSSHCQTSWKVFLTICSIPLNRQSVRRRTRLFNSS
;
A
#
# COMPACT_ATOMS: atom_id res chain seq x y z
N MET A 1 4.48 -62.94 -15.08
CA MET A 1 3.09 -63.39 -15.21
C MET A 1 2.22 -62.15 -15.33
N ALA A 2 1.34 -62.12 -16.32
CA ALA A 2 0.57 -60.94 -16.73
C ALA A 2 -0.36 -60.43 -15.62
N VAL A 3 -0.19 -59.17 -15.22
CA VAL A 3 -1.18 -58.43 -14.45
C VAL A 3 -1.95 -57.59 -15.46
N GLY A 4 -3.22 -57.93 -15.67
CA GLY A 4 -4.10 -57.20 -16.59
C GLY A 4 -4.39 -55.77 -16.12
N PRO A 5 -4.96 -54.92 -17.00
CA PRO A 5 -5.35 -53.56 -16.63
C PRO A 5 -6.39 -53.62 -15.50
N VAL A 6 -6.09 -52.97 -14.38
CA VAL A 6 -7.04 -52.83 -13.27
C VAL A 6 -8.09 -51.80 -13.69
N THR A 7 -9.21 -52.29 -14.22
CA THR A 7 -10.42 -51.49 -14.46
C THR A 7 -11.12 -51.23 -13.13
N ILE A 8 -11.01 -49.99 -12.63
CA ILE A 8 -11.94 -49.47 -11.63
C ILE A 8 -13.18 -49.01 -12.41
N ASN A 9 -14.09 -49.93 -12.70
CA ASN A 9 -15.41 -49.59 -13.24
C ASN A 9 -16.09 -48.59 -12.29
N GLY A 10 -16.71 -47.54 -12.83
CA GLY A 10 -17.32 -46.36 -12.18
C GLY A 10 -18.42 -46.57 -11.12
N SER A 11 -18.39 -47.66 -10.35
CA SER A 11 -19.16 -47.83 -9.11
C SER A 11 -18.19 -47.72 -7.93
N GLY A 12 -18.49 -46.91 -6.91
CA GLY A 12 -17.62 -46.57 -5.76
C GLY A 12 -16.99 -47.74 -4.99
N LYS A 13 -16.01 -48.41 -5.59
CA LYS A 13 -15.17 -49.44 -4.98
C LYS A 13 -13.94 -48.78 -4.40
N SER A 14 -13.64 -49.12 -3.15
CA SER A 14 -12.46 -48.65 -2.42
C SER A 14 -11.16 -49.01 -3.17
N ALA A 15 -10.20 -48.08 -3.14
CA ALA A 15 -8.82 -48.20 -3.59
C ALA A 15 -7.93 -48.93 -2.55
N LEU A 16 -8.42 -49.19 -1.34
CA LEU A 16 -7.66 -49.93 -0.32
C LEU A 16 -7.16 -51.31 -0.78
N PRO A 17 -7.90 -52.11 -1.56
CA PRO A 17 -7.38 -53.36 -2.11
C PRO A 17 -6.18 -53.17 -3.06
N LEU A 18 -5.97 -51.95 -3.59
CA LEU A 18 -4.85 -51.57 -4.44
C LEU A 18 -3.65 -51.03 -3.65
N VAL A 19 -3.87 -50.66 -2.37
CA VAL A 19 -2.82 -50.21 -1.46
C VAL A 19 -2.34 -51.41 -0.65
N GLN A 20 -1.20 -51.99 -1.05
CA GLN A 20 -0.51 -52.96 -0.20
C GLN A 20 0.27 -52.19 0.88
N GLN A 21 0.21 -52.63 2.16
CA GLN A 21 1.06 -52.16 3.27
C GLN A 21 2.46 -51.81 2.75
N MET A 22 2.91 -50.55 2.92
CA MET A 22 4.14 -49.96 2.34
C MET A 22 4.90 -50.90 1.39
N SER A 23 4.42 -51.02 0.15
CA SER A 23 5.18 -51.76 -0.85
C SER A 23 6.53 -51.08 -1.08
N LYS A 24 7.55 -51.84 -1.50
CA LYS A 24 8.87 -51.28 -1.83
C LYS A 24 8.78 -50.13 -2.85
N ASP A 25 7.78 -50.17 -3.72
CA ASP A 25 7.55 -49.11 -4.72
C ASP A 25 7.09 -47.80 -4.09
N HIS A 26 6.24 -47.83 -3.04
CA HIS A 26 5.83 -46.62 -2.31
C HIS A 26 7.04 -45.94 -1.67
N ASP A 27 7.91 -46.70 -1.00
CA ASP A 27 9.13 -46.17 -0.40
C ASP A 27 10.04 -45.49 -1.43
N ILE A 28 10.24 -46.14 -2.60
CA ILE A 28 11.04 -45.58 -3.70
C ILE A 28 10.40 -44.30 -4.24
N VAL A 29 9.08 -44.25 -4.42
CA VAL A 29 8.35 -43.07 -4.90
C VAL A 29 8.48 -41.91 -3.92
N LEU A 30 8.26 -42.13 -2.62
CA LEU A 30 8.38 -41.09 -1.61
C LEU A 30 9.80 -40.53 -1.55
N LYS A 31 10.83 -41.40 -1.53
CA LYS A 31 12.23 -40.96 -1.53
C LYS A 31 12.59 -40.17 -2.79
N THR A 32 12.19 -40.67 -3.96
CA THR A 32 12.43 -40.01 -5.25
C THR A 32 11.77 -38.63 -5.29
N PHE A 33 10.51 -38.52 -4.86
CA PHE A 33 9.80 -37.25 -4.79
C PHE A 33 10.54 -36.25 -3.91
N ARG A 34 10.96 -36.66 -2.71
CA ARG A 34 11.66 -35.78 -1.76
C ARG A 34 13.01 -35.29 -2.31
N MET A 35 13.77 -36.18 -2.96
CA MET A 35 15.04 -35.79 -3.58
C MET A 35 14.83 -34.88 -4.79
N LEU A 36 13.80 -35.14 -5.61
CA LEU A 36 13.44 -34.29 -6.74
C LEU A 36 13.11 -32.86 -6.30
N ILE A 37 12.27 -32.69 -5.27
CA ILE A 37 11.96 -31.36 -4.70
C ILE A 37 13.23 -30.67 -4.19
N SER A 38 14.10 -31.41 -3.50
CA SER A 38 15.36 -30.88 -2.98
C SER A 38 16.26 -30.36 -4.11
N ASP A 39 16.39 -31.11 -5.21
CA ASP A 39 17.14 -30.69 -6.40
C ASP A 39 16.51 -29.49 -7.10
N LEU A 40 15.18 -29.46 -7.26
CA LEU A 40 14.45 -28.37 -7.91
C LEU A 40 14.58 -27.03 -7.17
N CYS A 41 14.62 -27.04 -5.84
CA CYS A 41 14.95 -25.83 -5.07
C CYS A 41 16.44 -25.49 -5.15
N GLN A 42 17.32 -26.51 -5.13
CA GLN A 42 18.77 -26.30 -5.07
C GLN A 42 19.35 -25.70 -6.35
N GLN A 43 18.81 -26.02 -7.53
CA GLN A 43 19.34 -25.54 -8.82
C GLN A 43 19.43 -24.01 -8.96
N PHE A 44 18.53 -23.26 -8.32
CA PHE A 44 18.54 -21.79 -8.31
C PHE A 44 18.69 -21.20 -6.90
N GLY A 45 18.98 -22.04 -5.90
CA GLY A 45 19.24 -21.61 -4.52
C GLY A 45 18.03 -20.98 -3.81
N GLY A 46 16.80 -21.34 -4.20
CA GLY A 46 15.57 -20.75 -3.64
C GLY A 46 14.35 -21.66 -3.76
N GLY A 47 13.27 -21.32 -3.06
CA GLY A 47 12.01 -22.07 -3.04
C GLY A 47 11.65 -22.61 -1.65
N HIS A 48 10.55 -23.37 -1.58
CA HIS A 48 9.98 -23.86 -0.32
C HIS A 48 9.94 -25.41 -0.26
N PRO A 49 11.10 -26.06 -0.03
CA PRO A 49 11.17 -27.53 -0.06
C PRO A 49 10.49 -28.19 1.15
N GLY A 50 10.44 -27.52 2.31
CA GLY A 50 10.06 -28.11 3.59
C GLY A 50 8.70 -28.80 3.60
N GLY A 51 7.63 -28.04 3.38
CA GLY A 51 6.27 -28.57 3.39
C GLY A 51 6.03 -29.53 2.22
N ALA A 52 6.54 -29.21 1.03
CA ALA A 52 6.38 -30.06 -0.15
C ALA A 52 6.94 -31.48 0.04
N ILE A 53 8.07 -31.62 0.74
CA ILE A 53 8.70 -32.91 1.09
C ILE A 53 7.92 -33.66 2.17
N GLY A 54 7.43 -32.94 3.20
CA GLY A 54 6.65 -33.51 4.29
C GLY A 54 5.33 -34.14 3.81
N MET A 55 4.68 -33.50 2.84
CA MET A 55 3.38 -33.89 2.29
C MET A 55 3.44 -35.01 1.23
N ALA A 56 4.61 -35.59 0.91
CA ALA A 56 4.75 -36.52 -0.21
C ALA A 56 3.76 -37.71 -0.18
N ALA A 57 3.53 -38.32 1.00
CA ALA A 57 2.60 -39.44 1.14
C ALA A 57 1.14 -39.01 0.94
N ILE A 58 0.77 -37.79 1.34
CA ILE A 58 -0.54 -37.20 1.10
C ILE A 58 -0.81 -37.11 -0.41
N GLY A 59 0.18 -36.61 -1.16
CA GLY A 59 0.05 -36.49 -2.61
C GLY A 59 -0.04 -37.84 -3.32
N VAL A 60 0.75 -38.84 -2.89
CA VAL A 60 0.61 -40.21 -3.41
C VAL A 60 -0.80 -40.75 -3.12
N ALA A 61 -1.27 -40.67 -1.87
CA ALA A 61 -2.61 -41.12 -1.51
C ALA A 61 -3.71 -40.44 -2.35
N LEU A 62 -3.59 -39.12 -2.55
CA LEU A 62 -4.60 -38.34 -3.27
C LEU A 62 -4.57 -38.58 -4.79
N TRP A 63 -3.44 -38.32 -5.47
CA TRP A 63 -3.38 -38.39 -6.94
C TRP A 63 -3.37 -39.83 -7.45
N ARG A 64 -2.64 -40.74 -6.80
CA ARG A 64 -2.58 -42.13 -7.29
C ARG A 64 -3.90 -42.85 -7.07
N TYR A 65 -4.53 -42.69 -5.92
CA TYR A 65 -5.59 -43.60 -5.48
C TYR A 65 -6.98 -42.99 -5.42
N VAL A 66 -7.15 -41.76 -4.91
CA VAL A 66 -8.48 -41.28 -4.52
C VAL A 66 -9.09 -40.26 -5.48
N MET A 67 -8.30 -39.31 -6.00
CA MET A 67 -8.81 -38.21 -6.82
C MET A 67 -9.23 -38.69 -8.21
N ARG A 68 -10.39 -38.19 -8.70
CA ARG A 68 -10.93 -38.45 -10.04
C ARG A 68 -10.61 -37.27 -10.96
N TYR A 69 -9.60 -37.43 -11.79
CA TYR A 69 -9.08 -36.39 -12.70
C TYR A 69 -8.55 -37.04 -13.99
N ALA A 70 -8.28 -36.21 -15.00
CA ALA A 70 -7.78 -36.65 -16.30
C ALA A 70 -6.62 -35.77 -16.76
N PRO A 71 -5.36 -36.23 -16.64
CA PRO A 71 -4.17 -35.45 -17.00
C PRO A 71 -4.16 -34.94 -18.46
N HIS A 72 -4.77 -35.70 -19.36
CA HIS A 72 -4.80 -35.39 -20.81
C HIS A 72 -6.01 -34.57 -21.26
N THR A 73 -7.01 -34.42 -20.37
CA THR A 73 -8.22 -33.60 -20.53
C THR A 73 -8.50 -32.89 -19.19
N PRO A 74 -7.60 -32.01 -18.74
CA PRO A 74 -7.58 -31.51 -17.37
C PRO A 74 -8.75 -30.57 -17.03
N ASP A 75 -9.51 -30.14 -18.03
CA ASP A 75 -10.63 -29.21 -17.93
C ASP A 75 -12.01 -29.88 -17.99
N PHE A 76 -12.09 -31.23 -18.05
CA PHE A 76 -13.40 -31.89 -18.11
C PHE A 76 -14.26 -31.51 -16.89
N PHE A 77 -15.55 -31.30 -17.14
CA PHE A 77 -16.41 -30.49 -16.27
C PHE A 77 -16.64 -31.08 -14.87
N ASN A 78 -16.78 -32.40 -14.78
CA ASN A 78 -17.09 -33.14 -13.56
C ASN A 78 -15.85 -33.77 -12.90
N ARG A 79 -14.66 -33.21 -13.12
CA ARG A 79 -13.44 -33.60 -12.41
C ARG A 79 -13.52 -33.21 -10.94
N ASP A 80 -12.87 -34.00 -10.08
CA ASP A 80 -12.52 -33.50 -8.75
C ASP A 80 -11.56 -32.32 -8.86
N ARG A 81 -11.66 -31.41 -7.91
CA ARG A 81 -10.90 -30.16 -7.89
C ARG A 81 -9.90 -30.18 -6.75
N PHE A 82 -8.66 -29.81 -7.03
CA PHE A 82 -7.61 -29.69 -6.01
C PHE A 82 -7.14 -28.25 -5.87
N ILE A 83 -7.03 -27.79 -4.63
CA ILE A 83 -6.61 -26.43 -4.27
C ILE A 83 -5.47 -26.54 -3.27
N LEU A 84 -4.32 -25.93 -3.59
CA LEU A 84 -3.18 -25.79 -2.69
C LEU A 84 -3.25 -24.43 -1.99
N SER A 85 -3.93 -24.32 -0.85
CA SER A 85 -4.08 -23.04 -0.16
C SER A 85 -2.76 -22.55 0.46
N ASN A 86 -1.91 -23.45 0.92
CA ASN A 86 -0.51 -23.17 1.28
C ASN A 86 0.36 -23.06 0.02
N GLY A 87 0.01 -22.14 -0.88
CA GLY A 87 0.54 -22.08 -2.24
C GLY A 87 2.06 -21.98 -2.37
N HIS A 88 2.78 -21.54 -1.33
CA HIS A 88 4.24 -21.51 -1.35
C HIS A 88 4.87 -22.90 -1.56
N THR A 89 4.17 -23.99 -1.18
CA THR A 89 4.61 -25.37 -1.43
C THR A 89 4.28 -25.85 -2.85
N CYS A 90 4.21 -24.97 -3.85
CA CYS A 90 3.72 -25.25 -5.20
C CYS A 90 4.42 -26.42 -5.90
N LEU A 91 5.70 -26.67 -5.61
CA LEU A 91 6.42 -27.83 -6.12
C LEU A 91 5.77 -29.17 -5.73
N PHE A 92 5.01 -29.23 -4.64
CA PHE A 92 4.16 -30.38 -4.31
C PHE A 92 3.19 -30.66 -5.46
N GLN A 93 2.38 -29.67 -5.82
CA GLN A 93 1.39 -29.80 -6.89
C GLN A 93 2.05 -29.99 -8.25
N TYR A 94 3.04 -29.16 -8.63
CA TYR A 94 3.69 -29.24 -9.94
C TYR A 94 4.37 -30.60 -10.17
N SER A 95 5.00 -31.17 -9.14
CA SER A 95 5.62 -32.49 -9.25
C SER A 95 4.59 -33.59 -9.48
N PHE A 96 3.42 -33.55 -8.81
CA PHE A 96 2.35 -34.51 -9.09
C PHE A 96 1.69 -34.28 -10.45
N LEU A 97 1.54 -33.04 -10.91
CA LEU A 97 1.09 -32.77 -12.28
C LEU A 97 2.05 -33.40 -13.31
N HIS A 98 3.35 -33.25 -13.12
CA HIS A 98 4.37 -33.89 -13.96
C HIS A 98 4.28 -35.42 -13.90
N LEU A 99 4.37 -36.00 -12.69
CA LEU A 99 4.43 -37.45 -12.49
C LEU A 99 3.17 -38.17 -12.98
N THR A 100 2.01 -37.52 -12.91
CA THR A 100 0.74 -38.11 -13.33
C THR A 100 0.44 -37.92 -14.82
N GLY A 101 1.28 -37.19 -15.55
CA GLY A 101 1.25 -37.10 -17.01
C GLY A 101 0.45 -35.93 -17.59
N TYR A 102 0.36 -34.79 -16.89
CA TYR A 102 -0.21 -33.58 -17.50
C TYR A 102 0.65 -33.13 -18.69
N LYS A 103 0.04 -32.93 -19.85
CA LYS A 103 0.76 -32.67 -21.11
C LYS A 103 1.61 -31.40 -21.05
N ALA A 104 1.07 -30.33 -20.47
CA ALA A 104 1.79 -29.07 -20.33
C ALA A 104 2.91 -29.12 -19.29
N MET A 105 2.80 -29.98 -18.26
CA MET A 105 3.76 -30.09 -17.17
C MET A 105 4.89 -31.07 -17.50
N THR A 106 5.67 -30.73 -18.52
CA THR A 106 6.86 -31.50 -18.90
C THR A 106 7.95 -31.42 -17.83
N PHE A 107 8.94 -32.31 -17.90
CA PHE A 107 10.05 -32.26 -16.94
C PHE A 107 10.88 -30.98 -17.07
N ASP A 108 10.99 -30.44 -18.29
CA ASP A 108 11.66 -29.16 -18.52
C ASP A 108 10.87 -27.97 -17.98
N GLN A 109 9.53 -28.05 -17.96
CA GLN A 109 8.70 -27.06 -17.28
C GLN A 109 8.85 -27.18 -15.77
N LEU A 110 8.87 -28.39 -15.20
CA LEU A 110 9.10 -28.56 -13.76
C LEU A 110 10.47 -27.99 -13.31
N LYS A 111 11.53 -28.25 -14.09
CA LYS A 111 12.87 -27.67 -13.84
C LYS A 111 12.93 -26.15 -14.04
N SER A 112 11.92 -25.53 -14.66
CA SER A 112 11.88 -24.07 -14.82
C SER A 112 11.53 -23.31 -13.54
N TYR A 113 11.16 -24.01 -12.46
CA TYR A 113 10.88 -23.39 -11.16
C TYR A 113 12.05 -22.51 -10.70
N HIS A 114 11.78 -21.22 -10.45
CA HIS A 114 12.77 -20.17 -10.13
C HIS A 114 13.78 -19.82 -11.23
N SER A 115 13.61 -20.32 -12.45
CA SER A 115 14.40 -19.89 -13.61
C SER A 115 14.02 -18.49 -14.10
N ASP A 116 14.83 -17.92 -14.99
CA ASP A 116 14.58 -16.64 -15.67
C ASP A 116 13.70 -16.79 -16.94
N ARG A 117 13.16 -17.99 -17.19
CA ARG A 117 12.30 -18.28 -18.33
C ARG A 117 10.94 -17.61 -18.20
N VAL A 118 10.58 -16.82 -19.21
CA VAL A 118 9.26 -16.15 -19.29
C VAL A 118 8.12 -17.08 -19.73
N ASP A 119 8.44 -18.26 -20.27
CA ASP A 119 7.51 -19.29 -20.70
C ASP A 119 7.33 -20.41 -19.65
N ALA A 120 7.86 -20.21 -18.44
CA ALA A 120 7.77 -21.14 -17.33
C ALA A 120 6.32 -21.28 -16.83
N LEU A 121 5.87 -22.52 -16.62
CA LEU A 121 4.56 -22.85 -16.02
C LEU A 121 4.65 -23.19 -14.52
N CYS A 122 5.84 -23.00 -13.93
CA CYS A 122 6.13 -23.27 -12.52
C CYS A 122 6.56 -22.00 -11.77
N PRO A 123 5.70 -20.96 -11.66
CA PRO A 123 5.99 -19.80 -10.83
C PRO A 123 6.14 -20.17 -9.34
N GLY A 124 6.62 -19.20 -8.54
CA GLY A 124 6.82 -19.40 -7.09
C GLY A 124 5.55 -19.73 -6.30
N HIS A 125 4.38 -19.57 -6.90
CA HIS A 125 3.05 -19.90 -6.37
C HIS A 125 2.13 -20.37 -7.51
N PRO A 126 1.10 -21.21 -7.29
CA PRO A 126 0.20 -21.67 -8.33
C PRO A 126 -0.59 -20.51 -8.94
N GLU A 127 -0.69 -20.49 -10.27
CA GLU A 127 -1.41 -19.50 -11.07
C GLU A 127 -2.46 -20.22 -11.94
N ILE A 128 -3.67 -19.66 -12.04
CA ILE A 128 -4.86 -20.33 -12.62
C ILE A 128 -4.72 -20.57 -14.14
N GLU A 129 -3.82 -19.84 -14.77
CA GLU A 129 -3.50 -19.89 -16.19
C GLU A 129 -2.84 -21.22 -16.59
N HIS A 130 -2.42 -22.04 -15.63
CA HIS A 130 -1.73 -23.31 -15.86
C HIS A 130 -2.64 -24.52 -15.65
N GLU A 131 -2.53 -25.52 -16.54
CA GLU A 131 -3.31 -26.75 -16.46
C GLU A 131 -3.14 -27.45 -15.10
N GLY A 132 -4.25 -27.90 -14.51
CA GLY A 132 -4.25 -28.57 -13.21
C GLY A 132 -4.19 -27.64 -12.00
N ILE A 133 -4.23 -26.32 -12.21
CA ILE A 133 -4.38 -25.31 -11.15
C ILE A 133 -5.80 -24.73 -11.20
N GLU A 134 -6.60 -24.99 -10.16
CA GLU A 134 -8.01 -24.52 -10.12
C GLU A 134 -8.13 -23.03 -9.79
N VAL A 135 -7.23 -22.51 -8.97
CA VAL A 135 -7.19 -21.10 -8.53
C VAL A 135 -5.76 -20.68 -8.22
N THR A 136 -5.46 -19.39 -8.39
CA THR A 136 -4.20 -18.79 -7.94
C THR A 136 -4.18 -18.66 -6.43
N THR A 137 -3.13 -19.18 -5.80
CA THR A 137 -2.95 -19.15 -4.35
C THR A 137 -1.59 -18.56 -3.97
N GLY A 138 -1.26 -18.56 -2.67
CA GLY A 138 -0.06 -17.92 -2.13
C GLY A 138 -0.41 -17.01 -0.96
N PRO A 139 -1.28 -15.99 -1.16
CA PRO A 139 -1.90 -15.30 -0.04
C PRO A 139 -2.72 -16.29 0.78
N LEU A 140 -2.27 -16.54 2.01
CA LEU A 140 -2.74 -17.63 2.86
C LEU A 140 -4.24 -17.45 3.20
N GLY A 141 -4.93 -18.56 3.43
CA GLY A 141 -6.38 -18.59 3.71
C GLY A 141 -7.30 -18.39 2.49
N GLN A 142 -6.84 -17.77 1.39
CA GLN A 142 -7.67 -17.55 0.19
C GLN A 142 -8.15 -18.87 -0.43
N GLY A 143 -7.25 -19.85 -0.57
CA GLY A 143 -7.56 -21.15 -1.16
C GLY A 143 -8.64 -21.92 -0.40
N VAL A 144 -8.72 -21.74 0.93
CA VAL A 144 -9.81 -22.30 1.76
C VAL A 144 -11.15 -21.75 1.32
N ALA A 145 -11.28 -20.43 1.21
CA ALA A 145 -12.51 -19.79 0.77
C ALA A 145 -12.84 -20.12 -0.70
N ASN A 146 -11.84 -20.21 -1.58
CA ASN A 146 -12.05 -20.65 -2.96
C ASN A 146 -12.60 -22.09 -3.02
N ALA A 147 -12.07 -23.00 -2.21
CA ALA A 147 -12.55 -24.38 -2.13
C ALA A 147 -14.02 -24.46 -1.68
N VAL A 148 -14.44 -23.60 -0.74
CA VAL A 148 -15.86 -23.46 -0.37
C VAL A 148 -16.71 -23.03 -1.57
N GLY A 149 -16.24 -22.07 -2.37
CA GLY A 149 -16.91 -21.65 -3.60
C GLY A 149 -17.04 -22.77 -4.64
N LEU A 150 -15.99 -23.54 -4.87
CA LEU A 150 -16.01 -24.69 -5.79
C LEU A 150 -16.96 -25.79 -5.30
N ALA A 151 -16.98 -26.06 -4.00
CA ALA A 151 -17.91 -27.02 -3.40
C ALA A 151 -19.38 -26.56 -3.51
N MET A 152 -19.64 -25.26 -3.30
CA MET A 152 -20.96 -24.65 -3.51
C MET A 152 -21.41 -24.74 -4.97
N ALA A 153 -20.51 -24.50 -5.93
CA ALA A 153 -20.78 -24.63 -7.36
C ALA A 153 -21.24 -26.06 -7.71
N THR A 154 -20.51 -27.08 -7.25
CA THR A 154 -20.92 -28.48 -7.42
C THR A 154 -22.30 -28.74 -6.82
N LYS A 155 -22.58 -28.28 -5.59
CA LYS A 155 -23.88 -28.46 -4.93
C LYS A 155 -25.03 -27.81 -5.70
N ASN A 156 -24.81 -26.61 -6.22
CA ASN A 156 -25.80 -25.90 -7.01
C ASN A 156 -26.09 -26.60 -8.34
N LEU A 157 -25.05 -26.97 -9.08
CA LEU A 157 -25.20 -27.68 -10.35
C LEU A 157 -25.83 -29.06 -10.16
N ALA A 158 -25.41 -29.83 -9.15
CA ALA A 158 -25.98 -31.13 -8.85
C ALA A 158 -27.46 -31.03 -8.49
N ALA A 159 -27.84 -30.07 -7.64
CA ALA A 159 -29.24 -29.85 -7.27
C ALA A 159 -30.13 -29.43 -8.45
N LYS A 160 -29.56 -28.80 -9.47
CA LYS A 160 -30.27 -28.36 -10.68
C LYS A 160 -30.35 -29.44 -11.76
N PHE A 161 -29.26 -30.18 -11.97
CA PHE A 161 -29.08 -31.02 -13.16
C PHE A 161 -29.09 -32.52 -12.89
N ASN A 162 -28.78 -32.98 -11.68
CA ASN A 162 -28.84 -34.42 -11.43
C ASN A 162 -30.29 -34.91 -11.42
N GLN A 163 -30.49 -36.10 -11.99
CA GLN A 163 -31.78 -36.80 -12.02
C GLN A 163 -31.58 -38.22 -11.49
N PRO A 164 -32.63 -38.93 -11.06
CA PRO A 164 -32.51 -40.33 -10.65
C PRO A 164 -31.81 -41.17 -11.72
N GLY A 165 -30.67 -41.78 -11.38
CA GLY A 165 -29.84 -42.56 -12.30
C GLY A 165 -28.86 -41.75 -13.18
N TYR A 166 -28.85 -40.42 -13.07
CA TYR A 166 -27.99 -39.52 -13.86
C TYR A 166 -27.32 -38.46 -12.99
N ASP A 167 -26.21 -38.82 -12.36
CA ASP A 167 -25.37 -37.89 -11.60
C ASP A 167 -24.34 -37.20 -12.50
N VAL A 168 -24.82 -36.29 -13.34
CA VAL A 168 -23.97 -35.55 -14.30
C VAL A 168 -22.99 -34.59 -13.62
N VAL A 169 -23.28 -34.15 -12.39
CA VAL A 169 -22.36 -33.40 -11.54
C VAL A 169 -22.30 -34.01 -10.14
N ASN A 170 -21.13 -34.53 -9.74
CA ASN A 170 -20.91 -35.16 -8.45
C ASN A 170 -19.44 -35.12 -7.99
N ASN A 171 -18.65 -34.19 -8.51
CA ASN A 171 -17.25 -34.08 -8.18
C ASN A 171 -16.99 -33.67 -6.72
N HIS A 172 -15.81 -34.01 -6.22
CA HIS A 172 -15.33 -33.60 -4.89
C HIS A 172 -14.37 -32.41 -4.98
N THR A 173 -14.25 -31.65 -3.89
CA THR A 173 -13.28 -30.56 -3.74
C THR A 173 -12.29 -30.89 -2.63
N TRP A 174 -11.00 -30.96 -2.97
CA TRP A 174 -9.89 -31.25 -2.08
C TRP A 174 -9.06 -29.99 -1.85
N CYS A 175 -8.89 -29.57 -0.61
CA CYS A 175 -8.12 -28.38 -0.27
C CYS A 175 -6.99 -28.72 0.69
N MET A 176 -5.74 -28.55 0.24
CA MET A 176 -4.56 -28.68 1.08
C MET A 176 -4.26 -27.35 1.78
N ILE A 177 -4.00 -27.39 3.08
CA ILE A 177 -3.67 -26.22 3.89
C ILE A 177 -2.48 -26.51 4.80
N GLY A 178 -1.85 -25.46 5.32
CA GLY A 178 -0.91 -25.55 6.44
C GLY A 178 -1.34 -24.63 7.59
N ASP A 179 -0.53 -24.52 8.63
CA ASP A 179 -0.85 -23.80 9.87
C ASP A 179 -1.29 -22.35 9.63
N ALA A 180 -0.58 -21.64 8.76
CA ALA A 180 -0.81 -20.22 8.55
C ALA A 180 -2.15 -19.93 7.84
N CYS A 181 -2.71 -20.87 7.07
CA CYS A 181 -4.06 -20.73 6.51
C CYS A 181 -5.15 -20.70 7.60
N LEU A 182 -4.91 -21.35 8.75
CA LEU A 182 -5.83 -21.37 9.89
C LEU A 182 -5.67 -20.17 10.83
N GLN A 183 -4.62 -19.38 10.64
CA GLN A 183 -4.42 -18.11 11.36
C GLN A 183 -5.05 -16.92 10.61
N GLU A 184 -5.27 -17.07 9.30
CA GLU A 184 -5.90 -16.04 8.46
C GLU A 184 -7.41 -15.98 8.65
N GLY A 185 -7.93 -14.76 8.90
CA GLY A 185 -9.35 -14.54 9.20
C GLY A 185 -10.30 -15.04 8.10
N VAL A 186 -9.92 -14.86 6.82
CA VAL A 186 -10.70 -15.34 5.67
C VAL A 186 -10.87 -16.86 5.65
N GLY A 187 -9.85 -17.60 6.08
CA GLY A 187 -9.92 -19.06 6.19
C GLY A 187 -10.93 -19.49 7.25
N LEU A 188 -10.93 -18.80 8.39
CA LEU A 188 -11.85 -19.07 9.50
C LEU A 188 -13.29 -18.69 9.20
N GLU A 189 -13.51 -17.55 8.53
CA GLU A 189 -14.83 -17.17 8.00
C GLU A 189 -15.40 -18.27 7.10
N ALA A 190 -14.58 -18.77 6.16
CA ALA A 190 -14.96 -19.80 5.21
C ALA A 190 -15.22 -21.16 5.86
N ILE A 191 -14.37 -21.59 6.80
CA ILE A 191 -14.54 -22.84 7.57
C ILE A 191 -15.86 -22.85 8.34
N SER A 192 -16.15 -21.75 9.04
CA SER A 192 -17.42 -21.59 9.75
C SER A 192 -18.61 -21.69 8.79
N TYR A 193 -18.52 -21.01 7.63
CA TYR A 193 -19.62 -20.97 6.68
C TYR A 193 -19.86 -22.31 5.95
N ALA A 194 -18.80 -23.03 5.59
CA ALA A 194 -18.91 -24.34 4.93
C ALA A 194 -19.54 -25.41 5.83
N GLY A 195 -19.24 -25.38 7.13
CA GLY A 195 -19.87 -26.26 8.11
C GLY A 195 -21.36 -25.94 8.30
N HIS A 196 -21.73 -24.66 8.37
CA HIS A 196 -23.13 -24.21 8.36
C HIS A 196 -23.88 -24.73 7.13
N LEU A 197 -23.26 -24.65 5.96
CA LEU A 197 -23.83 -25.11 4.70
C LEU A 197 -23.80 -26.63 4.52
N LYS A 198 -23.14 -27.40 5.42
CA LYS A 198 -23.02 -28.87 5.34
C LYS A 198 -22.48 -29.34 3.97
N LEU A 199 -21.41 -28.71 3.48
CA LEU A 199 -20.79 -29.02 2.19
C LEU A 199 -20.02 -30.36 2.21
N ASN A 200 -20.73 -31.48 2.21
CA ASN A 200 -20.15 -32.84 2.31
C ASN A 200 -19.18 -33.23 1.16
N ASN A 201 -19.17 -32.48 0.07
CA ASN A 201 -18.28 -32.67 -1.08
C ASN A 201 -16.98 -31.85 -0.96
N LEU A 202 -16.68 -31.34 0.24
CA LEU A 202 -15.46 -30.59 0.56
C LEU A 202 -14.65 -31.36 1.61
N THR A 203 -13.38 -31.60 1.30
CA THR A 203 -12.39 -32.09 2.26
C THR A 203 -11.24 -31.10 2.37
N ILE A 204 -10.94 -30.67 3.60
CA ILE A 204 -9.71 -29.96 3.93
C ILE A 204 -8.70 -30.96 4.47
N ILE A 205 -7.50 -30.97 3.90
CA ILE A 205 -6.36 -31.77 4.35
C ILE A 205 -5.35 -30.79 4.94
N TYR A 206 -5.09 -30.93 6.24
CA TYR A 206 -4.22 -30.02 6.98
C TYR A 206 -2.86 -30.66 7.20
N ASP A 207 -1.83 -30.05 6.61
CA ASP A 207 -0.43 -30.33 6.92
C ASP A 207 -0.10 -29.78 8.31
N ASN A 208 -0.27 -30.62 9.31
CA ASN A 208 0.04 -30.32 10.69
C ASN A 208 1.51 -30.65 10.96
N ASN A 209 2.39 -29.75 10.54
CA ASN A 209 3.84 -29.88 10.74
C ASN A 209 4.38 -29.06 11.92
N GLN A 210 3.51 -28.28 12.57
CA GLN A 210 3.79 -27.45 13.75
C GLN A 210 4.85 -26.36 13.55
N ILE A 211 5.12 -25.94 12.31
CA ILE A 211 6.13 -24.93 11.97
C ILE A 211 5.58 -23.84 11.02
N THR A 212 5.93 -22.59 11.31
CA THR A 212 5.73 -21.42 10.45
C THR A 212 7.07 -20.72 10.18
N CYS A 213 7.05 -19.59 9.45
CA CYS A 213 8.25 -18.80 9.17
C CYS A 213 9.00 -18.37 10.45
N ASP A 214 8.27 -18.01 11.50
CA ASP A 214 8.85 -17.45 12.73
C ASP A 214 9.39 -18.52 13.68
N GLY A 215 9.01 -19.79 13.50
CA GLY A 215 9.32 -20.86 14.43
C GLY A 215 8.19 -21.86 14.57
N SER A 216 8.10 -22.50 15.75
CA SER A 216 6.99 -23.38 16.10
C SER A 216 5.68 -22.61 16.18
N VAL A 217 4.58 -23.30 15.83
CA VAL A 217 3.23 -22.71 15.79
C VAL A 217 2.78 -22.19 17.15
N ASP A 218 3.23 -22.82 18.24
CA ASP A 218 2.92 -22.44 19.63
C ASP A 218 3.46 -21.06 20.05
N LEU A 219 4.31 -20.42 19.23
CA LEU A 219 4.67 -19.02 19.39
C LEU A 219 3.46 -18.08 19.25
N THR A 220 2.47 -18.44 18.44
CA THR A 220 1.31 -17.58 18.12
C THR A 220 -0.04 -18.28 18.16
N ASN A 221 -0.08 -19.62 18.17
CA ASN A 221 -1.33 -20.40 18.16
C ASN A 221 -1.20 -21.70 18.96
N THR A 222 -2.04 -21.87 19.98
CA THR A 222 -2.13 -23.08 20.82
C THR A 222 -3.55 -23.63 20.89
N GLU A 223 -4.37 -23.35 19.88
CA GLU A 223 -5.77 -23.78 19.82
C GLU A 223 -5.92 -25.30 19.67
N ASP A 224 -6.99 -25.86 20.23
CA ASP A 224 -7.44 -27.21 19.85
C ASP A 224 -8.10 -27.16 18.46
N ILE A 225 -7.28 -27.35 17.43
CA ILE A 225 -7.73 -27.29 16.02
C ILE A 225 -8.84 -28.30 15.75
N ASN A 226 -8.71 -29.54 16.20
CA ASN A 226 -9.73 -30.56 15.98
C ASN A 226 -11.04 -30.22 16.71
N GLY A 227 -10.96 -29.74 17.96
CA GLY A 227 -12.10 -29.23 18.71
C GLY A 227 -12.80 -28.08 17.99
N LYS A 228 -12.04 -27.11 17.47
CA LYS A 228 -12.54 -25.97 16.69
C LYS A 228 -13.26 -26.39 15.40
N MET A 229 -12.73 -27.36 14.66
CA MET A 229 -13.38 -27.88 13.45
C MET A 229 -14.69 -28.60 13.78
N ARG A 230 -14.71 -29.45 14.81
CA ARG A 230 -15.95 -30.09 15.28
C ARG A 230 -16.99 -29.05 15.70
N ALA A 231 -16.59 -28.03 16.44
CA ALA A 231 -17.46 -26.93 16.84
C ALA A 231 -18.00 -26.13 15.65
N SER A 232 -17.24 -26.07 14.55
CA SER A 232 -17.64 -25.44 13.29
C SER A 232 -18.52 -26.34 12.40
N GLY A 233 -18.88 -27.55 12.83
CA GLY A 233 -19.77 -28.45 12.09
C GLY A 233 -19.08 -29.41 11.11
N TRP A 234 -17.77 -29.65 11.28
CA TRP A 234 -17.00 -30.55 10.43
C TRP A 234 -16.84 -31.94 11.04
N ASP A 235 -16.75 -32.96 10.19
CA ASP A 235 -16.20 -34.25 10.59
C ASP A 235 -14.67 -34.15 10.64
N VAL A 236 -14.05 -34.81 11.62
CA VAL A 236 -12.60 -34.73 11.85
C VAL A 236 -11.98 -36.11 11.85
N ILE A 237 -10.96 -36.31 11.04
CA ILE A 237 -10.15 -37.54 10.96
C ILE A 237 -8.70 -37.18 11.29
N ASP A 238 -8.08 -37.93 12.18
CA ASP A 238 -6.66 -37.77 12.52
C ASP A 238 -5.81 -38.84 11.83
N VAL A 239 -4.69 -38.41 11.25
CA VAL A 239 -3.65 -39.29 10.71
C VAL A 239 -2.34 -38.96 11.44
N GLU A 240 -1.85 -39.90 12.25
CA GLU A 240 -0.67 -39.71 13.11
C GLU A 240 0.65 -39.73 12.32
N ASP A 241 0.75 -40.55 11.26
CA ASP A 241 1.92 -40.60 10.39
C ASP A 241 1.56 -40.19 8.96
N GLY A 242 1.55 -38.88 8.72
CA GLY A 242 1.36 -38.30 7.39
C GLY A 242 2.58 -38.38 6.48
N CYS A 243 3.73 -38.83 6.99
CA CYS A 243 4.98 -38.89 6.22
C CYS A 243 5.14 -40.22 5.49
N TYR A 244 4.59 -41.32 6.00
CA TYR A 244 4.80 -42.66 5.43
C TYR A 244 3.53 -43.50 5.30
N ASP A 245 2.46 -43.25 6.07
CA ASP A 245 1.23 -44.08 6.06
C ASP A 245 0.29 -43.75 4.88
N VAL A 246 0.69 -44.12 3.66
CA VAL A 246 -0.14 -43.96 2.46
C VAL A 246 -1.48 -44.69 2.60
N GLU A 247 -1.52 -45.86 3.24
CA GLU A 247 -2.74 -46.65 3.43
C GLU A 247 -3.74 -45.95 4.36
N GLY A 248 -3.27 -45.43 5.49
CA GLY A 248 -4.08 -44.61 6.40
C GLY A 248 -4.59 -43.34 5.76
N LEU A 249 -3.77 -42.67 4.95
CA LEU A 249 -4.18 -41.50 4.17
C LEU A 249 -5.26 -41.84 3.15
N VAL A 250 -5.12 -42.96 2.41
CA VAL A 250 -6.17 -43.42 1.48
C VAL A 250 -7.46 -43.73 2.24
N ARG A 251 -7.41 -44.44 3.37
CA ARG A 251 -8.59 -44.68 4.22
C ARG A 251 -9.28 -43.38 4.62
N ALA A 252 -8.52 -42.40 5.11
CA ALA A 252 -9.04 -41.12 5.56
C ALA A 252 -9.70 -40.33 4.41
N LEU A 253 -9.06 -40.29 3.24
CA LEU A 253 -9.58 -39.60 2.05
C LEU A 253 -10.84 -40.28 1.50
N GLU A 254 -10.90 -41.62 1.48
CA GLU A 254 -12.09 -42.36 1.07
C GLU A 254 -13.25 -42.19 2.04
N GLN A 255 -12.97 -42.22 3.35
CA GLN A 255 -13.95 -41.92 4.38
C GLN A 255 -14.51 -40.50 4.21
N ALA A 256 -13.64 -39.53 3.92
CA ALA A 256 -14.06 -38.15 3.67
C ALA A 256 -14.96 -38.01 2.43
N ARG A 257 -14.64 -38.69 1.31
CA ARG A 257 -15.51 -38.73 0.12
C ARG A 257 -16.85 -39.40 0.40
N ALA A 258 -16.86 -40.43 1.25
CA ALA A 258 -18.07 -41.16 1.62
C ALA A 258 -18.99 -40.38 2.58
N SER A 259 -18.55 -39.21 3.10
CA SER A 259 -19.38 -38.38 3.96
C SER A 259 -20.64 -37.91 3.23
N THR A 260 -21.81 -38.15 3.84
CA THR A 260 -23.10 -37.74 3.28
C THR A 260 -23.66 -36.47 3.93
N GLU A 261 -23.10 -36.01 5.05
CA GLU A 261 -23.75 -34.99 5.89
C GLU A 261 -22.94 -33.72 6.08
N LYS A 262 -21.61 -33.80 6.12
CA LYS A 262 -20.75 -32.69 6.57
C LYS A 262 -19.45 -32.61 5.79
N PRO A 263 -18.87 -31.41 5.64
CA PRO A 263 -17.50 -31.29 5.15
C PRO A 263 -16.52 -32.00 6.11
N THR A 264 -15.42 -32.52 5.58
CA THR A 264 -14.45 -33.30 6.36
C THR A 264 -13.12 -32.57 6.49
N PHE A 265 -12.57 -32.55 7.69
CA PHE A 265 -11.24 -32.03 8.00
C PHE A 265 -10.33 -33.18 8.39
N ILE A 266 -9.26 -33.40 7.62
CA ILE A 266 -8.26 -34.43 7.91
C ILE A 266 -7.03 -33.73 8.48
N ASN A 267 -6.77 -33.96 9.77
CA ASN A 267 -5.57 -33.47 10.45
C ASN A 267 -4.44 -34.48 10.24
N VAL A 268 -3.44 -34.10 9.45
CA VAL A 268 -2.35 -34.99 9.03
C VAL A 268 -1.04 -34.51 9.64
N ARG A 269 -0.49 -35.27 10.58
CA ARG A 269 0.79 -34.92 11.22
C ARG A 269 1.96 -35.25 10.30
N THR A 270 2.77 -34.24 9.98
CA THR A 270 3.96 -34.42 9.15
C THR A 270 5.19 -33.77 9.79
N VAL A 271 6.36 -33.99 9.20
CA VAL A 271 7.61 -33.32 9.57
C VAL A 271 8.07 -32.46 8.40
N ILE A 272 8.10 -31.14 8.61
CA ILE A 272 8.61 -30.19 7.61
C ILE A 272 10.09 -30.47 7.32
N GLY A 273 10.47 -30.50 6.03
CA GLY A 273 11.86 -30.72 5.63
C GLY A 273 12.42 -32.09 6.01
N LEU A 274 11.55 -33.09 6.15
CA LEU A 274 11.90 -34.46 6.50
C LEU A 274 13.12 -34.98 5.72
N GLY A 275 14.08 -35.53 6.47
CA GLY A 275 15.34 -36.05 5.95
C GLY A 275 16.46 -35.02 5.81
N SER A 276 16.18 -33.71 5.91
CA SER A 276 17.22 -32.67 5.92
C SER A 276 17.81 -32.43 7.32
N ASN A 277 19.00 -31.83 7.38
CA ASN A 277 19.63 -31.42 8.66
C ASN A 277 18.82 -30.38 9.48
N VAL A 278 17.80 -29.76 8.89
CA VAL A 278 16.93 -28.77 9.55
C VAL A 278 15.47 -29.24 9.63
N ALA A 279 15.24 -30.56 9.52
CA ALA A 279 13.90 -31.13 9.65
C ALA A 279 13.22 -30.71 10.95
N GLY A 280 11.93 -30.38 10.88
CA GLY A 280 11.15 -29.91 12.03
C GLY A 280 11.49 -28.49 12.51
N GLN A 281 12.24 -27.71 11.73
CA GLN A 281 12.64 -26.34 12.08
C GLN A 281 12.15 -25.33 11.04
N ALA A 282 11.93 -24.08 11.46
CA ALA A 282 11.56 -22.99 10.55
C ALA A 282 12.57 -22.76 9.41
N ALA A 283 13.85 -23.10 9.63
CA ALA A 283 14.88 -23.04 8.60
C ALA A 283 14.59 -23.93 7.37
N ALA A 284 13.72 -24.95 7.50
CA ALA A 284 13.30 -25.79 6.38
C ALA A 284 12.22 -25.16 5.49
N HIS A 285 11.61 -24.05 5.91
CA HIS A 285 10.39 -23.51 5.30
C HIS A 285 10.59 -22.95 3.88
N GLY A 286 11.43 -21.92 3.74
CA GLY A 286 11.50 -21.09 2.53
C GLY A 286 12.90 -20.88 1.96
N ALA A 287 13.82 -21.82 2.23
CA ALA A 287 15.17 -21.79 1.69
C ALA A 287 15.55 -23.17 1.12
N ALA A 288 16.35 -23.16 0.06
CA ALA A 288 17.03 -24.37 -0.39
C ALA A 288 17.96 -24.88 0.73
N PHE A 289 18.07 -26.20 0.86
CA PHE A 289 18.80 -26.83 1.97
C PHE A 289 20.33 -26.70 1.89
N GLY A 290 20.87 -26.31 0.73
CA GLY A 290 22.31 -26.26 0.45
C GLY A 290 22.81 -27.58 -0.12
N ALA A 291 23.72 -27.50 -1.11
CA ALA A 291 24.25 -28.65 -1.81
C ALA A 291 24.84 -29.76 -0.90
N PRO A 292 25.59 -29.43 0.19
CA PRO A 292 26.08 -30.47 1.10
C PRO A 292 24.96 -31.25 1.81
N ASN A 293 23.89 -30.56 2.21
CA ASN A 293 22.74 -31.18 2.87
C ASN A 293 21.96 -32.05 1.88
N VAL A 294 21.70 -31.57 0.66
CA VAL A 294 21.04 -32.37 -0.39
C VAL A 294 21.86 -33.62 -0.75
N ALA A 295 23.18 -33.52 -0.84
CA ALA A 295 24.05 -34.67 -1.09
C ALA A 295 24.01 -35.68 0.06
N GLN A 296 23.92 -35.22 1.32
CA GLN A 296 23.76 -36.08 2.49
C GLN A 296 22.39 -36.78 2.47
N MET A 297 21.31 -36.03 2.22
CA MET A 297 19.96 -36.57 2.06
C MET A 297 19.91 -37.70 1.01
N LYS A 298 20.58 -37.51 -0.13
CA LYS A 298 20.68 -38.53 -1.17
C LYS A 298 21.38 -39.80 -0.67
N LYS A 299 22.54 -39.67 -0.01
CA LYS A 299 23.27 -40.81 0.55
C LYS A 299 22.43 -41.60 1.55
N GLU A 300 21.74 -40.91 2.46
CA GLU A 300 20.89 -41.53 3.48
C GLU A 300 19.68 -42.27 2.88
N ASN A 301 19.20 -41.82 1.72
CA ASN A 301 18.09 -42.45 1.00
C ASN A 301 18.52 -43.44 -0.10
N GLY A 302 19.81 -43.74 -0.22
CA GLY A 302 20.35 -44.69 -1.19
C GLY A 302 20.50 -44.15 -2.62
N PHE A 303 20.53 -42.83 -2.80
CA PHE A 303 20.75 -42.15 -4.08
C PHE A 303 22.24 -41.76 -4.24
N ASN A 304 22.70 -41.67 -5.48
CA ASN A 304 24.01 -41.11 -5.80
C ASN A 304 24.02 -39.59 -5.45
N PRO A 305 24.91 -39.11 -4.57
CA PRO A 305 24.96 -37.70 -4.19
C PRO A 305 25.25 -36.73 -5.35
N ASP A 306 25.90 -37.21 -6.41
CA ASP A 306 26.35 -36.39 -7.55
C ASP A 306 25.33 -36.34 -8.70
N GLU A 307 24.28 -37.16 -8.66
CA GLU A 307 23.22 -37.16 -9.67
C GLU A 307 22.08 -36.24 -9.24
N HIS A 308 21.50 -35.47 -10.17
CA HIS A 308 20.40 -34.54 -9.91
C HIS A 308 19.17 -34.89 -10.74
N PHE A 309 17.99 -34.59 -10.20
CA PHE A 309 16.70 -34.76 -10.87
C PHE A 309 16.43 -36.20 -11.32
N VAL A 310 16.81 -37.16 -10.48
CA VAL A 310 16.69 -38.59 -10.79
C VAL A 310 15.23 -39.02 -10.65
N ILE A 311 14.65 -39.53 -11.73
CA ILE A 311 13.38 -40.27 -11.73
C ILE A 311 13.66 -41.64 -12.34
N GLY A 312 13.54 -42.69 -11.52
CA GLY A 312 13.78 -44.07 -11.93
C GLY A 312 12.60 -44.72 -12.64
N GLU A 313 12.85 -45.87 -13.28
CA GLU A 313 11.82 -46.61 -14.02
C GLU A 313 10.66 -47.07 -13.11
N THR A 314 10.95 -47.46 -11.87
CA THR A 314 9.91 -47.83 -10.88
C THR A 314 8.91 -46.70 -10.67
N VAL A 315 9.38 -45.45 -10.55
CA VAL A 315 8.50 -44.29 -10.34
C VAL A 315 7.69 -43.98 -11.59
N ARG A 316 8.29 -44.06 -12.79
CA ARG A 316 7.55 -43.88 -14.04
C ARG A 316 6.43 -44.92 -14.18
N LYS A 317 6.75 -46.20 -13.99
CA LYS A 317 5.76 -47.30 -14.01
C LYS A 317 4.68 -47.14 -12.94
N PHE A 318 5.03 -46.60 -11.78
CA PHE A 318 4.06 -46.37 -10.71
C PHE A 318 2.93 -45.40 -11.10
N PHE A 319 3.16 -44.48 -12.05
CA PHE A 319 2.15 -43.52 -12.50
C PHE A 319 1.67 -43.72 -13.95
N GLU A 320 2.22 -44.69 -14.68
CA GLU A 320 2.07 -44.81 -16.15
C GLU A 320 0.62 -45.02 -16.63
N ASP A 321 -0.22 -45.67 -15.82
CA ASP A 321 -1.61 -45.97 -16.17
C ASP A 321 -2.58 -44.79 -15.94
N LEU A 322 -2.15 -43.73 -15.24
CA LEU A 322 -3.05 -42.65 -14.82
C LEU A 322 -3.67 -41.84 -15.96
N PRO A 323 -2.96 -41.50 -17.04
CA PRO A 323 -3.58 -40.84 -18.19
C PRO A 323 -4.70 -41.67 -18.82
N ALA A 324 -4.48 -42.99 -19.00
CA ALA A 324 -5.49 -43.88 -19.58
C ALA A 324 -6.71 -44.07 -18.66
N ARG A 325 -6.48 -44.13 -17.34
CA ARG A 325 -7.54 -44.15 -16.33
C ARG A 325 -8.37 -42.85 -16.38
N GLY A 326 -7.71 -41.70 -16.49
CA GLY A 326 -8.35 -40.40 -16.62
C GLY A 326 -9.23 -40.28 -17.86
N GLU A 327 -8.73 -40.72 -19.02
CA GLU A 327 -9.51 -40.71 -20.27
C GLU A 327 -10.71 -41.67 -20.21
N SER A 328 -10.60 -42.77 -19.46
CA SER A 328 -11.74 -43.66 -19.20
C SER A 328 -12.84 -42.94 -18.40
N LEU A 329 -12.48 -42.16 -17.37
CA LEU A 329 -13.43 -41.32 -16.62
C LEU A 329 -14.11 -40.27 -17.50
N VAL A 330 -13.35 -39.63 -18.40
CA VAL A 330 -13.88 -38.65 -19.35
C VAL A 330 -14.90 -39.31 -20.29
N GLN A 331 -14.58 -40.49 -20.82
CA GLN A 331 -15.46 -41.21 -21.72
C GLN A 331 -16.74 -41.70 -21.01
N GLU A 332 -16.61 -42.29 -19.82
CA GLU A 332 -17.75 -42.68 -18.98
C GLU A 332 -18.69 -41.48 -18.73
N TRP A 333 -18.13 -40.33 -18.39
CA TRP A 333 -18.91 -39.12 -18.15
C TRP A 333 -19.55 -38.56 -19.42
N LYS A 334 -18.85 -38.56 -20.56
CA LYS A 334 -19.42 -38.16 -21.85
C LYS A 334 -20.59 -39.05 -22.26
N ASP A 335 -20.47 -40.36 -22.04
CA ASP A 335 -21.54 -41.31 -22.32
C ASP A 335 -22.75 -41.10 -21.38
N LEU A 336 -22.50 -40.82 -20.10
CA LEU A 336 -23.54 -40.43 -19.15
C LEU A 336 -24.27 -39.16 -19.59
N VAL A 337 -23.54 -38.09 -19.95
CA VAL A 337 -24.12 -36.83 -20.41
C VAL A 337 -24.90 -37.03 -21.70
N LYS A 338 -24.42 -37.86 -22.64
CA LYS A 338 -25.14 -38.19 -23.87
C LYS A 338 -26.48 -38.88 -23.58
N GLN A 339 -26.49 -39.86 -22.68
CA GLN A 339 -27.72 -40.55 -22.28
C GLN A 339 -28.67 -39.59 -21.53
N TYR A 340 -28.11 -38.77 -20.64
CA TYR A 340 -28.85 -37.75 -19.92
C TYR A 340 -29.52 -36.73 -20.85
N THR A 341 -28.81 -36.18 -21.84
CA THR A 341 -29.37 -35.23 -22.81
C THR A 341 -30.43 -35.89 -23.71
N ALA A 342 -30.31 -37.18 -24.02
CA ALA A 342 -31.34 -37.90 -24.77
C ALA A 342 -32.61 -38.11 -23.93
N GLN A 343 -32.47 -38.39 -22.63
CA GLN A 343 -33.59 -38.62 -21.71
C GLN A 343 -34.27 -37.33 -21.24
N TYR A 344 -33.49 -36.26 -21.05
CA TYR A 344 -33.94 -34.94 -20.56
C TYR A 344 -33.48 -33.83 -21.53
N PRO A 345 -34.07 -33.72 -22.74
CA PRO A 345 -33.55 -32.84 -23.79
C PRO A 345 -33.51 -31.36 -23.41
N GLU A 346 -34.53 -30.83 -22.75
CA GLU A 346 -34.56 -29.42 -22.32
C GLU A 346 -33.51 -29.14 -21.24
N LEU A 347 -33.45 -29.99 -20.20
CA LEU A 347 -32.51 -29.84 -19.10
C LEU A 347 -31.06 -30.13 -19.54
N GLY A 348 -30.89 -31.02 -20.52
CA GLY A 348 -29.63 -31.32 -21.19
C GLY A 348 -29.11 -30.17 -22.04
N ALA A 349 -29.99 -29.49 -22.79
CA ALA A 349 -29.63 -28.29 -23.54
C ALA A 349 -29.22 -27.14 -22.60
N GLU A 350 -29.97 -26.94 -21.51
CA GLU A 350 -29.61 -25.96 -20.47
C GLU A 350 -28.28 -26.30 -19.80
N PHE A 351 -28.05 -27.58 -19.46
CA PHE A 351 -26.78 -28.03 -18.88
C PHE A 351 -25.60 -27.74 -19.82
N GLN A 352 -25.73 -28.06 -21.11
CA GLN A 352 -24.72 -27.79 -22.13
C GLN A 352 -24.43 -26.29 -22.27
N ARG A 353 -25.47 -25.44 -22.26
CA ARG A 353 -25.34 -23.97 -22.29
C ARG A 353 -24.63 -23.43 -21.05
N ARG A 354 -24.95 -23.96 -19.86
CA ARG A 354 -24.30 -23.56 -18.59
C ARG A 354 -22.84 -24.01 -18.57
N MET A 355 -22.53 -25.20 -19.10
CA MET A 355 -21.16 -25.68 -19.26
C MET A 355 -20.34 -24.84 -20.23
N SER A 356 -20.92 -24.36 -21.34
CA SER A 356 -20.22 -23.49 -22.30
C SER A 356 -20.07 -22.04 -21.82
N GLY A 357 -20.66 -21.68 -20.68
CA GLY A 357 -20.61 -20.32 -20.14
C GLY A 357 -21.41 -19.31 -20.96
N GLU A 358 -22.35 -19.77 -21.77
CA GLU A 358 -23.17 -18.93 -22.63
C GLU A 358 -24.36 -18.33 -21.85
N LEU A 359 -24.61 -17.03 -22.05
CA LEU A 359 -25.84 -16.38 -21.62
C LEU A 359 -26.89 -16.48 -22.74
N PRO A 360 -28.19 -16.50 -22.42
CA PRO A 360 -29.25 -16.38 -23.42
C PRO A 360 -29.06 -15.10 -24.24
N SER A 361 -29.20 -15.16 -25.57
CA SER A 361 -28.92 -14.02 -26.46
C SER A 361 -29.77 -12.78 -26.18
N ASN A 362 -30.97 -12.97 -25.62
CA ASN A 362 -31.93 -11.95 -25.25
C ASN A 362 -31.73 -11.36 -23.84
N TRP A 363 -30.61 -11.64 -23.15
CA TRP A 363 -30.41 -11.16 -21.78
C TRP A 363 -30.49 -9.64 -21.63
N LYS A 364 -30.08 -8.89 -22.66
CA LYS A 364 -30.13 -7.43 -22.68
C LYS A 364 -31.57 -6.90 -22.72
N ASP A 365 -32.49 -7.65 -23.32
CA ASP A 365 -33.91 -7.26 -23.45
C ASP A 365 -34.62 -7.25 -22.09
N LEU A 366 -34.03 -7.91 -21.07
CA LEU A 366 -34.51 -7.89 -19.69
C LEU A 366 -34.16 -6.57 -18.96
N ILE A 367 -33.25 -5.76 -19.50
CA ILE A 367 -32.94 -4.44 -18.95
C ILE A 367 -34.04 -3.48 -19.38
N PRO A 368 -34.66 -2.73 -18.45
CA PRO A 368 -35.68 -1.76 -18.82
C PRO A 368 -35.21 -0.77 -19.90
N ALA A 369 -36.04 -0.59 -20.93
CA ALA A 369 -35.80 0.40 -22.00
C ALA A 369 -35.95 1.84 -21.50
N SER A 370 -36.68 2.05 -20.40
CA SER A 370 -36.83 3.34 -19.73
C SER A 370 -36.98 3.13 -18.23
N PHE A 371 -36.71 4.18 -17.45
CA PHE A 371 -36.82 4.20 -16.00
C PHE A 371 -37.80 5.29 -15.54
N PRO A 372 -38.35 5.19 -14.32
CA PRO A 372 -39.21 6.23 -13.77
C PRO A 372 -38.50 7.59 -13.70
N GLU A 373 -39.18 8.69 -14.06
CA GLU A 373 -38.59 10.05 -14.02
C GLU A 373 -38.36 10.58 -12.58
N LYS A 374 -38.94 9.93 -11.57
CA LYS A 374 -38.80 10.34 -10.16
C LYS A 374 -37.35 10.18 -9.67
N PRO A 375 -36.86 11.06 -8.77
CA PRO A 375 -35.56 10.88 -8.15
C PRO A 375 -35.40 9.50 -7.53
N THR A 376 -34.31 8.81 -7.86
CA THR A 376 -34.06 7.41 -7.51
C THR A 376 -32.59 7.26 -7.09
N ALA A 377 -32.33 6.57 -5.99
CA ALA A 377 -30.95 6.30 -5.56
C ALA A 377 -30.32 5.26 -6.49
N SER A 378 -29.05 5.40 -6.87
CA SER A 378 -28.46 4.47 -7.86
C SER A 378 -28.37 3.03 -7.35
N ARG A 379 -28.39 2.79 -6.02
CA ARG A 379 -28.55 1.42 -5.47
C ARG A 379 -29.92 0.81 -5.80
N ALA A 380 -30.98 1.62 -5.81
CA ALA A 380 -32.32 1.18 -6.18
C ALA A 380 -32.42 1.03 -7.70
N SER A 381 -31.79 1.92 -8.47
CA SER A 381 -31.63 1.76 -9.93
C SER A 381 -30.92 0.46 -10.28
N SER A 382 -29.88 0.08 -9.51
CA SER A 382 -29.19 -1.21 -9.68
C SER A 382 -30.15 -2.39 -9.54
N GLY A 383 -31.05 -2.35 -8.55
CA GLY A 383 -32.13 -3.34 -8.41
C GLY A 383 -33.11 -3.33 -9.59
N LEU A 384 -33.52 -2.15 -10.08
CA LEU A 384 -34.41 -2.04 -11.25
C LEU A 384 -33.80 -2.64 -12.52
N VAL A 385 -32.48 -2.51 -12.70
CA VAL A 385 -31.75 -3.04 -13.85
C VAL A 385 -31.52 -4.55 -13.71
N PHE A 386 -30.98 -4.99 -12.57
CA PHE A 386 -30.43 -6.33 -12.47
C PHE A 386 -31.42 -7.39 -11.96
N ASN A 387 -32.41 -7.03 -11.13
CA ASN A 387 -33.34 -8.02 -10.59
C ASN A 387 -34.17 -8.76 -11.68
N PRO A 388 -34.59 -8.13 -12.78
CA PRO A 388 -35.20 -8.85 -13.91
C PRO A 388 -34.25 -9.88 -14.54
N ILE A 389 -32.98 -9.53 -14.72
CA ILE A 389 -31.94 -10.43 -15.23
C ILE A 389 -31.72 -11.59 -14.25
N ALA A 390 -31.54 -11.29 -12.96
CA ALA A 390 -31.28 -12.29 -11.92
C ALA A 390 -32.44 -13.29 -11.82
N LYS A 391 -33.68 -12.86 -12.04
CA LYS A 391 -34.84 -13.73 -12.01
C LYS A 391 -34.83 -14.76 -13.15
N GLU A 392 -34.60 -14.31 -14.38
CA GLU A 392 -34.74 -15.15 -15.58
C GLU A 392 -33.45 -15.92 -15.96
N ILE A 393 -32.28 -15.40 -15.59
CA ILE A 393 -31.00 -15.97 -16.02
C ILE A 393 -30.29 -16.67 -14.86
N GLU A 394 -30.23 -18.00 -14.96
CA GLU A 394 -29.71 -18.85 -13.89
C GLU A 394 -28.17 -18.89 -13.80
N ASN A 395 -27.45 -18.18 -14.70
CA ASN A 395 -26.01 -18.02 -14.58
C ASN A 395 -25.58 -17.18 -13.37
N PHE A 396 -26.47 -16.32 -12.88
CA PHE A 396 -26.16 -15.41 -11.78
C PHE A 396 -26.40 -16.04 -10.42
N MET A 397 -25.37 -15.98 -9.58
CA MET A 397 -25.40 -16.34 -8.15
C MET A 397 -25.23 -15.05 -7.35
N VAL A 398 -26.30 -14.58 -6.72
CA VAL A 398 -26.31 -13.29 -6.02
C VAL A 398 -26.11 -13.52 -4.54
N GLY A 399 -25.29 -12.71 -3.88
CA GLY A 399 -25.15 -12.81 -2.43
C GLY A 399 -24.73 -11.53 -1.77
N THR A 400 -25.02 -11.45 -0.48
CA THR A 400 -24.80 -10.26 0.32
C THR A 400 -24.16 -10.61 1.66
N ALA A 401 -23.28 -9.74 2.14
CA ALA A 401 -22.73 -9.83 3.48
C ALA A 401 -23.69 -9.15 4.49
N ASP A 402 -24.76 -9.85 4.86
CA ASP A 402 -25.76 -9.44 5.88
C ASP A 402 -26.50 -8.10 5.61
N LEU A 403 -26.52 -7.64 4.35
CA LEU A 403 -27.07 -6.33 3.99
C LEU A 403 -28.22 -6.39 2.98
N SER A 404 -28.89 -7.55 2.86
CA SER A 404 -29.98 -7.79 1.91
C SER A 404 -31.02 -6.65 1.80
N PRO A 405 -31.55 -6.08 2.91
CA PRO A 405 -32.54 -5.01 2.84
C PRO A 405 -31.96 -3.66 2.36
N SER A 406 -30.64 -3.48 2.47
CA SER A 406 -29.96 -2.20 2.22
C SER A 406 -29.47 -2.05 0.78
N VAL A 407 -29.19 -3.17 0.09
CA VAL A 407 -28.47 -3.18 -1.19
C VAL A 407 -29.35 -3.32 -2.43
N ASN A 408 -30.65 -3.66 -2.29
CA ASN A 408 -31.64 -3.79 -3.37
C ASN A 408 -31.36 -4.90 -4.41
N MET A 409 -30.68 -5.98 -4.01
CA MET A 409 -30.32 -7.11 -4.89
C MET A 409 -31.26 -8.33 -4.77
N ILE A 410 -32.39 -8.20 -4.07
CA ILE A 410 -33.41 -9.26 -3.95
C ILE A 410 -34.43 -9.14 -5.07
N TRP A 411 -34.74 -10.24 -5.76
CA TRP A 411 -35.88 -10.34 -6.68
C TRP A 411 -37.03 -11.17 -6.11
N PRO A 412 -38.29 -10.90 -6.52
CA PRO A 412 -39.44 -11.72 -6.14
C PRO A 412 -39.28 -13.18 -6.57
N GLY A 413 -39.59 -14.11 -5.67
CA GLY A 413 -39.48 -15.54 -5.93
C GLY A 413 -38.07 -16.11 -5.87
N LYS A 414 -37.08 -15.35 -5.35
CA LYS A 414 -35.74 -15.89 -5.09
C LYS A 414 -35.80 -17.13 -4.20
N VAL A 415 -34.88 -18.06 -4.45
CA VAL A 415 -34.61 -19.21 -3.58
C VAL A 415 -33.21 -19.05 -3.01
N ASP A 416 -33.08 -19.25 -1.69
CA ASP A 416 -31.80 -19.10 -1.01
C ASP A 416 -30.96 -20.36 -1.13
N PHE A 417 -29.66 -20.18 -1.38
CA PHE A 417 -28.68 -21.25 -1.32
C PHE A 417 -28.45 -21.60 0.16
N GLN A 418 -29.07 -22.69 0.60
CA GLN A 418 -28.99 -23.19 1.97
C GLN A 418 -29.03 -24.71 1.99
N HIS A 419 -28.62 -25.31 3.11
CA HIS A 419 -28.85 -26.73 3.34
C HIS A 419 -30.37 -27.02 3.34
N PRO A 420 -30.87 -28.04 2.61
CA PRO A 420 -32.31 -28.31 2.46
C PRO A 420 -33.02 -28.66 3.77
N ASP A 421 -32.30 -29.13 4.80
CA ASP A 421 -32.88 -29.42 6.12
C ASP A 421 -32.78 -28.24 7.10
N LEU A 422 -32.10 -27.15 6.73
CA LEU A 422 -32.03 -25.98 7.59
C LEU A 422 -33.42 -25.35 7.71
N ARG A 423 -33.87 -25.12 8.95
CA ARG A 423 -35.11 -24.39 9.25
C ARG A 423 -34.75 -23.18 10.08
N THR A 424 -34.79 -22.00 9.47
CA THR A 424 -34.42 -20.75 10.15
C THR A 424 -35.57 -20.22 11.00
N THR A 425 -35.24 -19.52 12.08
CA THR A 425 -36.23 -18.91 12.99
C THR A 425 -36.98 -17.75 12.34
N CYS A 426 -36.37 -17.07 11.38
CA CYS A 426 -37.00 -15.99 10.61
C CYS A 426 -37.87 -16.50 9.44
N GLY A 427 -37.95 -17.81 9.22
CA GLY A 427 -38.76 -18.43 8.17
C GLY A 427 -38.15 -18.37 6.76
N ILE A 428 -36.98 -17.77 6.60
CA ILE A 428 -36.22 -17.73 5.34
C ILE A 428 -35.49 -19.07 5.19
N ASN A 429 -36.04 -19.97 4.37
CA ASN A 429 -35.49 -21.30 4.10
C ASN A 429 -35.03 -21.40 2.63
N GLY A 430 -34.25 -22.43 2.33
CA GLY A 430 -33.68 -22.61 1.00
C GLY A 430 -33.25 -24.05 0.71
N ASN A 431 -32.53 -24.21 -0.39
CA ASN A 431 -31.94 -25.47 -0.82
C ASN A 431 -30.69 -25.18 -1.68
N TYR A 432 -29.93 -26.21 -2.05
CA TYR A 432 -28.70 -26.02 -2.84
C TYR A 432 -28.93 -25.51 -4.26
N GLY A 433 -30.13 -25.66 -4.83
CA GLY A 433 -30.50 -25.06 -6.12
C GLY A 433 -30.77 -23.55 -6.04
N GLY A 434 -30.83 -22.99 -4.83
CA GLY A 434 -31.00 -21.56 -4.62
C GLY A 434 -29.87 -20.72 -5.21
N ARG A 435 -30.19 -19.50 -5.64
CA ARG A 435 -29.27 -18.55 -6.30
C ARG A 435 -29.06 -17.25 -5.51
N TYR A 436 -29.60 -17.18 -4.30
CA TYR A 436 -29.37 -16.06 -3.39
C TYR A 436 -28.63 -16.52 -2.13
N ILE A 437 -27.49 -15.91 -1.83
CA ILE A 437 -26.55 -16.37 -0.81
C ILE A 437 -26.51 -15.37 0.35
N HIS A 438 -26.77 -15.87 1.55
CA HIS A 438 -26.62 -15.12 2.80
C HIS A 438 -25.26 -15.46 3.43
N TYR A 439 -24.23 -14.67 3.11
CA TYR A 439 -22.86 -14.92 3.60
C TYR A 439 -22.68 -14.62 5.10
N GLY A 440 -23.58 -13.85 5.72
CA GLY A 440 -23.35 -13.21 7.01
C GLY A 440 -22.31 -12.08 6.92
N VAL A 441 -21.82 -11.58 8.05
CA VAL A 441 -20.84 -10.47 8.11
C VAL A 441 -19.44 -11.01 7.81
N ARG A 442 -19.19 -11.31 6.52
CA ARG A 442 -18.00 -12.05 6.03
C ARG A 442 -17.56 -11.56 4.65
N GLU A 443 -17.25 -10.27 4.49
CA GLU A 443 -16.94 -9.69 3.18
C GLU A 443 -15.72 -10.33 2.51
N HIS A 444 -14.68 -10.64 3.29
CA HIS A 444 -13.46 -11.26 2.75
C HIS A 444 -13.78 -12.66 2.21
N ALA A 445 -14.44 -13.52 3.00
CA ALA A 445 -14.86 -14.82 2.51
C ALA A 445 -15.91 -14.73 1.39
N MET A 446 -16.86 -13.79 1.42
CA MET A 446 -17.84 -13.57 0.36
C MET A 446 -17.16 -13.39 -1.01
N CYS A 447 -16.17 -12.50 -1.10
CA CYS A 447 -15.45 -12.25 -2.33
C CYS A 447 -14.54 -13.43 -2.72
N ALA A 448 -13.89 -14.10 -1.76
CA ALA A 448 -13.03 -15.24 -2.05
C ALA A 448 -13.82 -16.51 -2.45
N ILE A 449 -14.97 -16.77 -1.83
CA ILE A 449 -15.92 -17.81 -2.24
C ILE A 449 -16.43 -17.51 -3.65
N SER A 450 -16.72 -16.24 -3.96
CA SER A 450 -17.12 -15.83 -5.31
C SER A 450 -16.04 -16.09 -6.36
N ASN A 451 -14.75 -15.91 -6.02
CA ASN A 451 -13.67 -16.33 -6.91
C ASN A 451 -13.71 -17.84 -7.18
N GLY A 452 -13.97 -18.66 -6.15
CA GLY A 452 -14.15 -20.12 -6.31
C GLY A 452 -15.33 -20.48 -7.21
N LEU A 453 -16.48 -19.83 -7.04
CA LEU A 453 -17.65 -20.01 -7.91
C LEU A 453 -17.31 -19.67 -9.38
N ALA A 454 -16.66 -18.53 -9.62
CA ALA A 454 -16.27 -18.09 -10.96
C ALA A 454 -15.18 -18.99 -11.60
N ALA A 455 -14.29 -19.58 -10.79
CA ALA A 455 -13.23 -20.46 -11.24
C ALA A 455 -13.70 -21.87 -11.61
N TYR A 456 -14.89 -22.30 -11.17
CA TYR A 456 -15.42 -23.65 -11.42
C TYR A 456 -15.35 -24.05 -12.91
N ALA A 457 -15.82 -23.13 -13.77
CA ALA A 457 -15.66 -23.13 -15.22
C ALA A 457 -16.02 -21.72 -15.73
N PRO A 458 -15.34 -21.18 -16.76
CA PRO A 458 -15.55 -19.81 -17.23
C PRO A 458 -17.03 -19.50 -17.53
N ASN A 459 -17.57 -18.49 -16.85
CA ASN A 459 -18.94 -17.97 -17.03
C ASN A 459 -20.08 -19.00 -16.76
N THR A 460 -19.75 -20.22 -16.32
CA THR A 460 -20.72 -21.16 -15.71
C THR A 460 -21.28 -20.61 -14.41
N PHE A 461 -20.60 -19.71 -13.73
CA PHE A 461 -21.22 -18.87 -12.72
C PHE A 461 -20.78 -17.44 -12.96
N ILE A 462 -21.71 -16.50 -12.78
CA ILE A 462 -21.41 -15.08 -12.68
C ILE A 462 -21.81 -14.65 -11.27
N PRO A 463 -20.87 -14.69 -10.32
CA PRO A 463 -21.15 -14.31 -8.95
C PRO A 463 -21.37 -12.81 -8.84
N ILE A 464 -22.41 -12.45 -8.10
CA ILE A 464 -22.71 -11.09 -7.71
C ILE A 464 -22.55 -10.99 -6.20
N THR A 465 -21.65 -10.13 -5.74
CA THR A 465 -21.50 -9.83 -4.32
C THR A 465 -22.05 -8.45 -4.04
N SER A 466 -22.57 -8.23 -2.83
CA SER A 466 -23.00 -6.89 -2.44
C SER A 466 -22.79 -6.62 -0.95
N SER A 467 -22.21 -5.46 -0.67
CA SER A 467 -22.04 -4.87 0.66
C SER A 467 -21.97 -3.33 0.52
N PHE A 468 -21.74 -2.62 1.62
CA PHE A 468 -21.37 -1.21 1.54
C PHE A 468 -19.99 -1.07 0.91
N PHE A 469 -19.79 0.00 0.13
CA PHE A 469 -18.53 0.22 -0.59
C PHE A 469 -17.35 0.23 0.38
N MET A 470 -17.49 0.90 1.53
CA MET A 470 -16.47 0.94 2.58
C MET A 470 -16.01 -0.46 3.04
N PHE A 471 -16.89 -1.46 3.08
CA PHE A 471 -16.57 -2.81 3.56
C PHE A 471 -15.89 -3.69 2.52
N TYR A 472 -15.84 -3.27 1.26
CA TYR A 472 -14.93 -3.90 0.29
C TYR A 472 -13.45 -3.70 0.67
N LEU A 473 -13.13 -2.74 1.55
CA LEU A 473 -11.80 -2.64 2.15
C LEU A 473 -11.40 -3.93 2.90
N TYR A 474 -12.32 -4.57 3.63
CA TYR A 474 -12.08 -5.88 4.26
C TYR A 474 -11.81 -6.97 3.22
N ALA A 475 -12.48 -6.90 2.08
CA ALA A 475 -12.36 -7.87 0.99
C ALA A 475 -11.29 -7.54 -0.07
N ALA A 476 -10.53 -6.45 0.10
CA ALA A 476 -9.61 -5.95 -0.92
C ALA A 476 -8.61 -7.02 -1.40
N PRO A 477 -8.04 -7.89 -0.53
CA PRO A 477 -7.20 -8.99 -0.99
C PRO A 477 -7.94 -9.98 -1.91
N ALA A 478 -9.19 -10.34 -1.60
CA ALA A 478 -9.97 -11.25 -2.43
C ALA A 478 -10.40 -10.63 -3.77
N VAL A 479 -10.78 -9.34 -3.78
CA VAL A 479 -11.06 -8.60 -5.03
C VAL A 479 -9.82 -8.55 -5.91
N ARG A 480 -8.64 -8.28 -5.32
CA ARG A 480 -7.35 -8.33 -6.02
C ARG A 480 -7.10 -9.71 -6.63
N MET A 481 -7.37 -10.78 -5.89
CA MET A 481 -7.18 -12.14 -6.39
C MET A 481 -8.14 -12.46 -7.54
N GLY A 482 -9.38 -11.97 -7.53
CA GLY A 482 -10.30 -12.12 -8.67
C GLY A 482 -9.80 -11.40 -9.91
N ALA A 483 -9.23 -10.20 -9.73
CA ALA A 483 -8.68 -9.39 -10.82
C ALA A 483 -7.42 -10.02 -11.42
N LEU A 484 -6.51 -10.51 -10.58
CA LEU A 484 -5.30 -11.23 -10.98
C LEU A 484 -5.63 -12.46 -11.83
N GLN A 485 -6.64 -13.22 -11.41
CA GLN A 485 -7.06 -14.47 -12.05
C GLN A 485 -7.98 -14.30 -13.27
N HIS A 486 -8.26 -13.05 -13.70
CA HIS A 486 -9.17 -12.77 -14.81
C HIS A 486 -10.59 -13.35 -14.63
N LEU A 487 -11.09 -13.44 -13.39
CA LEU A 487 -12.39 -14.01 -13.08
C LEU A 487 -13.52 -12.97 -13.23
N GLN A 488 -14.66 -13.38 -13.80
CA GLN A 488 -15.83 -12.50 -13.89
C GLN A 488 -16.65 -12.54 -12.59
N ILE A 489 -16.40 -11.56 -11.71
CA ILE A 489 -17.22 -11.27 -10.53
C ILE A 489 -17.74 -9.85 -10.61
N ILE A 490 -19.01 -9.63 -10.28
CA ILE A 490 -19.60 -8.29 -10.20
C ILE A 490 -19.87 -7.96 -8.73
N HIS A 491 -19.30 -6.86 -8.27
CA HIS A 491 -19.41 -6.35 -6.90
C HIS A 491 -20.34 -5.13 -6.90
N ALA A 492 -21.59 -5.32 -6.47
CA ALA A 492 -22.56 -4.25 -6.28
C ALA A 492 -22.29 -3.54 -4.94
N ALA A 493 -21.42 -2.54 -4.98
CA ALA A 493 -20.97 -1.77 -3.82
C ALA A 493 -21.88 -0.56 -3.60
N THR A 494 -22.63 -0.54 -2.50
CA THR A 494 -23.63 0.52 -2.23
C THR A 494 -23.14 1.51 -1.16
N HIS A 495 -23.88 2.59 -0.91
CA HIS A 495 -23.52 3.58 0.14
C HIS A 495 -22.13 4.17 -0.10
N ASP A 496 -21.95 4.67 -1.32
CA ASP A 496 -20.63 4.94 -1.88
C ASP A 496 -19.91 6.18 -1.38
N SER A 497 -20.52 7.11 -0.65
CA SER A 497 -19.85 8.39 -0.31
C SER A 497 -20.28 8.96 1.04
N ILE A 498 -19.84 10.19 1.34
CA ILE A 498 -20.39 11.02 2.44
C ILE A 498 -21.93 11.13 2.42
N GLY A 499 -22.56 10.86 1.27
CA GLY A 499 -24.01 10.81 1.11
C GLY A 499 -24.68 9.65 1.81
N MET A 500 -23.90 8.72 2.37
CA MET A 500 -24.37 7.76 3.35
C MET A 500 -24.94 8.45 4.59
N GLY A 501 -24.35 9.57 5.02
CA GLY A 501 -24.89 10.40 6.09
C GLY A 501 -24.59 9.89 7.49
N GLU A 502 -25.63 9.51 8.23
CA GLU A 502 -25.62 9.40 9.69
C GLU A 502 -24.61 8.38 10.24
N ASP A 503 -24.30 7.34 9.47
CA ASP A 503 -23.34 6.29 9.87
C ASP A 503 -21.88 6.80 9.96
N GLY A 504 -21.61 7.99 9.41
CA GLY A 504 -20.40 8.75 9.68
C GLY A 504 -19.10 8.21 9.07
N PRO A 505 -17.94 8.73 9.51
CA PRO A 505 -16.64 8.53 8.84
C PRO A 505 -16.17 7.08 8.79
N THR A 506 -16.67 6.19 9.65
CA THR A 506 -16.30 4.76 9.62
C THR A 506 -16.94 4.02 8.46
N HIS A 507 -17.97 4.58 7.83
CA HIS A 507 -18.70 4.00 6.71
C HIS A 507 -18.63 4.82 5.42
N GLN A 508 -18.11 6.05 5.49
CA GLN A 508 -18.01 6.96 4.35
C GLN A 508 -16.65 6.82 3.68
N PRO A 509 -16.55 6.20 2.49
CA PRO A 509 -15.27 5.98 1.83
C PRO A 509 -14.74 7.29 1.24
N ILE A 510 -13.42 7.51 1.37
CA ILE A 510 -12.71 8.69 0.84
C ILE A 510 -11.62 8.27 -0.14
N GLU A 511 -10.74 7.37 0.26
CA GLU A 511 -9.59 6.89 -0.51
C GLU A 511 -9.87 5.63 -1.33
N LEU A 512 -10.95 4.92 -1.00
CA LEU A 512 -11.18 3.55 -1.46
C LEU A 512 -11.37 3.45 -2.99
N ALA A 513 -11.97 4.46 -3.64
CA ALA A 513 -12.09 4.49 -5.09
C ALA A 513 -10.71 4.53 -5.79
N ALA A 514 -9.72 5.20 -5.19
CA ALA A 514 -8.36 5.25 -5.74
C ALA A 514 -7.68 3.87 -5.71
N LEU A 515 -7.91 3.08 -4.65
CA LEU A 515 -7.42 1.69 -4.54
C LEU A 515 -7.92 0.86 -5.73
N TYR A 516 -9.23 0.90 -6.00
CA TYR A 516 -9.83 0.08 -7.06
C TYR A 516 -9.58 0.62 -8.47
N ARG A 517 -9.50 1.94 -8.66
CA ARG A 517 -9.08 2.52 -9.94
C ARG A 517 -7.64 2.10 -10.30
N ALA A 518 -6.76 2.03 -9.31
CA ALA A 518 -5.36 1.62 -9.49
C ALA A 518 -5.18 0.10 -9.70
N MET A 519 -6.13 -0.72 -9.26
CA MET A 519 -6.02 -2.19 -9.32
C MET A 519 -6.04 -2.70 -10.78
N PRO A 520 -5.01 -3.41 -11.28
CA PRO A 520 -5.03 -3.99 -12.62
C PRO A 520 -6.21 -4.93 -12.86
N ASN A 521 -6.63 -5.07 -14.11
CA ASN A 521 -7.79 -5.85 -14.54
C ASN A 521 -9.06 -5.69 -13.66
N LEU A 522 -9.44 -4.47 -13.30
CA LEU A 522 -10.69 -4.20 -12.56
C LEU A 522 -11.44 -3.00 -13.14
N LEU A 523 -12.74 -3.15 -13.43
CA LEU A 523 -13.62 -2.03 -13.75
C LEU A 523 -14.19 -1.45 -12.46
N TYR A 524 -13.90 -0.19 -12.16
CA TYR A 524 -14.61 0.56 -11.12
C TYR A 524 -15.53 1.56 -11.82
N ILE A 525 -16.85 1.33 -11.72
CA ILE A 525 -17.88 2.08 -12.42
C ILE A 525 -18.77 2.77 -11.39
N ARG A 526 -18.89 4.10 -11.46
CA ARG A 526 -19.71 4.91 -10.54
C ARG A 526 -20.79 5.69 -11.32
N PRO A 527 -21.98 5.10 -11.55
CA PRO A 527 -23.04 5.71 -12.34
C PRO A 527 -23.78 6.85 -11.62
N GLY A 528 -24.20 7.88 -12.36
CA GLY A 528 -24.87 9.07 -11.83
C GLY A 528 -26.40 9.03 -11.78
N ASP A 529 -27.05 8.12 -12.50
CA ASP A 529 -28.50 7.94 -12.50
C ASP A 529 -28.91 6.52 -12.93
N SER A 530 -30.19 6.29 -13.22
CA SER A 530 -30.66 4.95 -13.63
C SER A 530 -30.16 4.53 -15.01
N GLU A 531 -30.00 5.46 -15.95
CA GLU A 531 -29.57 5.17 -17.31
C GLU A 531 -28.08 4.80 -17.35
N GLU A 532 -27.24 5.51 -16.60
CA GLU A 532 -25.85 5.11 -16.41
C GLU A 532 -25.72 3.82 -15.59
N THR A 533 -26.63 3.57 -14.64
CA THR A 533 -26.64 2.30 -13.90
C THR A 533 -26.94 1.12 -14.83
N ALA A 534 -27.82 1.29 -15.83
CA ALA A 534 -28.03 0.30 -16.87
C ALA A 534 -26.75 0.04 -17.67
N GLY A 535 -26.06 1.11 -18.10
CA GLY A 535 -24.77 1.00 -18.79
C GLY A 535 -23.68 0.31 -17.95
N ALA A 536 -23.64 0.57 -16.65
CA ALA A 536 -22.69 -0.05 -15.74
C ALA A 536 -22.89 -1.57 -15.65
N TRP A 537 -24.13 -2.03 -15.55
CA TRP A 537 -24.47 -3.46 -15.54
C TRP A 537 -24.20 -4.14 -16.89
N ILE A 538 -24.50 -3.47 -18.00
CA ILE A 538 -24.17 -3.99 -19.34
C ILE A 538 -22.66 -4.21 -19.44
N ALA A 539 -21.86 -3.18 -19.12
CA ALA A 539 -20.41 -3.26 -19.17
C ALA A 539 -19.86 -4.36 -18.26
N ALA A 540 -20.41 -4.52 -17.05
CA ALA A 540 -20.01 -5.55 -16.10
C ALA A 540 -20.31 -6.99 -16.59
N ILE A 541 -21.48 -7.20 -17.18
CA ILE A 541 -21.91 -8.52 -17.70
C ILE A 541 -21.14 -8.88 -18.99
N GLU A 542 -20.78 -7.89 -19.81
CA GLU A 542 -19.96 -8.11 -21.01
C GLU A 542 -18.48 -8.34 -20.71
N ALA A 543 -17.99 -7.88 -19.56
CA ALA A 543 -16.61 -8.01 -19.10
C ALA A 543 -16.26 -9.44 -18.62
N LYS A 544 -16.33 -10.43 -19.52
CA LYS A 544 -16.17 -11.87 -19.23
C LYS A 544 -14.86 -12.30 -18.54
N LYS A 545 -13.83 -11.45 -18.54
CA LYS A 545 -12.49 -11.73 -17.97
C LYS A 545 -12.00 -10.65 -17.00
N THR A 546 -12.91 -9.80 -16.53
CA THR A 546 -12.57 -8.62 -15.73
C THR A 546 -13.60 -8.44 -14.64
N PRO A 547 -13.23 -8.56 -13.35
CA PRO A 547 -14.15 -8.23 -12.28
C PRO A 547 -14.53 -6.75 -12.31
N THR A 548 -15.72 -6.45 -11.81
CA THR A 548 -16.28 -5.11 -11.85
C THR A 548 -16.85 -4.72 -10.50
N ILE A 549 -16.53 -3.52 -10.01
CA ILE A 549 -17.22 -2.87 -8.89
C ILE A 549 -18.16 -1.81 -9.48
N ILE A 550 -19.46 -1.95 -9.18
CA ILE A 550 -20.48 -0.94 -9.46
C ILE A 550 -20.77 -0.19 -8.15
N SER A 551 -20.31 1.05 -8.07
CA SER A 551 -20.39 1.91 -6.88
C SER A 551 -21.65 2.78 -6.92
N THR A 552 -22.56 2.60 -5.97
CA THR A 552 -23.89 3.22 -6.01
C THR A 552 -24.27 3.98 -4.74
N SER A 553 -25.06 5.04 -4.90
CA SER A 553 -25.44 5.96 -3.82
C SER A 553 -26.57 5.42 -2.96
N ARG A 554 -26.58 5.83 -1.68
CA ARG A 554 -27.71 5.62 -0.75
C ARG A 554 -28.85 6.59 -1.01
N HIS A 555 -28.51 7.86 -1.23
CA HIS A 555 -29.44 8.97 -1.39
C HIS A 555 -29.98 9.06 -2.82
N THR A 556 -31.15 9.66 -2.98
CA THR A 556 -31.84 9.79 -4.27
C THR A 556 -31.11 10.77 -5.19
N LEU A 557 -31.00 10.40 -6.46
CA LEU A 557 -30.39 11.21 -7.51
C LEU A 557 -31.48 11.67 -8.51
N PRO A 558 -31.41 12.89 -9.06
CA PRO A 558 -32.27 13.28 -10.17
C PRO A 558 -32.00 12.36 -11.38
N GLN A 559 -33.02 12.15 -12.21
CA GLN A 559 -32.87 11.37 -13.45
C GLN A 559 -32.57 12.35 -14.59
N LEU A 560 -31.46 12.15 -15.29
CA LEU A 560 -30.98 13.07 -16.31
C LEU A 560 -31.39 12.54 -17.68
N LYS A 561 -31.88 13.41 -18.57
CA LYS A 561 -32.32 12.97 -19.92
C LYS A 561 -31.16 12.82 -20.90
N GLN A 562 -30.03 13.43 -20.58
CA GLN A 562 -28.82 13.50 -21.40
C GLN A 562 -27.91 12.27 -21.18
N THR A 563 -28.10 11.50 -20.12
CA THR A 563 -27.27 10.34 -19.81
C THR A 563 -27.51 9.22 -20.81
N SER A 564 -26.49 8.38 -21.00
CA SER A 564 -26.53 7.31 -22.00
C SER A 564 -25.84 6.07 -21.47
N ARG A 565 -26.55 4.92 -21.51
CA ARG A 565 -25.95 3.62 -21.19
C ARG A 565 -24.77 3.27 -22.11
N ASP A 566 -24.83 3.68 -23.38
CA ASP A 566 -23.73 3.48 -24.35
C ASP A 566 -22.54 4.40 -24.06
N GLY A 567 -22.80 5.58 -23.48
CA GLY A 567 -21.77 6.48 -22.97
C GLY A 567 -20.91 5.84 -21.88
N VAL A 568 -21.53 5.05 -20.98
CA VAL A 568 -20.82 4.33 -19.92
C VAL A 568 -19.83 3.31 -20.47
N ALA A 569 -20.18 2.63 -21.57
CA ALA A 569 -19.29 1.68 -22.24
C ALA A 569 -17.99 2.33 -22.76
N ARG A 570 -18.03 3.64 -23.02
CA ARG A 570 -16.85 4.45 -23.40
C ARG A 570 -16.09 5.00 -22.20
N GLY A 571 -16.57 4.78 -20.98
CA GLY A 571 -15.95 5.17 -19.70
C GLY A 571 -16.08 6.64 -19.32
N ALA A 572 -16.05 7.55 -20.30
CA ALA A 572 -16.41 8.96 -20.15
C ALA A 572 -16.96 9.50 -21.46
N TYR A 573 -17.95 10.40 -21.37
CA TYR A 573 -18.60 10.99 -22.54
C TYR A 573 -19.13 12.39 -22.23
N VAL A 574 -19.34 13.16 -23.30
CA VAL A 574 -19.87 14.52 -23.21
C VAL A 574 -21.36 14.45 -22.90
N LEU A 575 -21.76 15.07 -21.80
CA LEU A 575 -23.16 15.14 -21.39
C LEU A 575 -23.83 16.42 -21.91
N GLU A 576 -23.10 17.54 -21.85
CA GLU A 576 -23.52 18.82 -22.40
C GLU A 576 -22.32 19.47 -23.11
N GLU A 577 -22.44 19.59 -24.43
CA GLU A 577 -21.43 20.21 -25.29
C GLU A 577 -21.64 21.73 -25.32
N ALA A 578 -20.54 22.47 -25.34
CA ALA A 578 -20.59 23.93 -25.35
C ALA A 578 -19.43 24.49 -26.18
N GLU A 579 -19.77 25.22 -27.25
CA GLU A 579 -18.78 25.93 -28.05
C GLU A 579 -18.14 27.06 -27.22
N ASN A 580 -16.82 27.22 -27.33
CA ASN A 580 -16.05 28.22 -26.58
C ASN A 580 -16.14 28.08 -25.06
N ALA A 581 -16.25 26.85 -24.53
CA ALA A 581 -16.25 26.60 -23.10
C ALA A 581 -14.97 27.11 -22.42
N ALA A 582 -15.12 27.85 -21.34
CA ALA A 582 -14.03 28.31 -20.49
C ALA A 582 -13.53 27.22 -19.53
N VAL A 583 -14.35 26.18 -19.28
CA VAL A 583 -14.04 25.08 -18.39
C VAL A 583 -14.78 23.81 -18.80
N THR A 584 -14.15 22.65 -18.61
CA THR A 584 -14.82 21.34 -18.66
C THR A 584 -15.06 20.84 -17.24
N LEU A 585 -16.31 20.73 -16.83
CA LEU A 585 -16.72 20.12 -15.56
C LEU A 585 -16.87 18.62 -15.74
N ILE A 586 -16.17 17.86 -14.90
CA ILE A 586 -16.23 16.40 -14.87
C ILE A 586 -17.08 16.00 -13.66
N GLY A 587 -18.25 15.44 -13.92
CA GLY A 587 -19.13 14.86 -12.91
C GLY A 587 -18.96 13.34 -12.84
N VAL A 588 -19.01 12.79 -11.63
CA VAL A 588 -18.83 11.34 -11.40
C VAL A 588 -19.87 10.87 -10.41
N GLY A 589 -20.58 9.79 -10.72
CA GLY A 589 -21.63 9.28 -9.83
C GLY A 589 -22.67 10.34 -9.49
N ALA A 590 -23.05 10.40 -8.22
CA ALA A 590 -24.02 11.38 -7.71
C ALA A 590 -23.68 12.83 -8.08
N GLU A 591 -22.38 13.15 -8.21
CA GLU A 591 -21.89 14.49 -8.51
C GLU A 591 -22.07 14.92 -9.97
N LEU A 592 -22.54 14.02 -10.84
CA LEU A 592 -22.93 14.39 -12.19
C LEU A 592 -24.03 15.46 -12.22
N SER A 593 -25.00 15.31 -11.32
CA SER A 593 -26.08 16.31 -11.15
C SER A 593 -25.54 17.66 -10.68
N PHE A 594 -24.58 17.67 -9.75
CA PHE A 594 -23.93 18.88 -9.27
C PHE A 594 -23.13 19.57 -10.38
N ALA A 595 -22.43 18.82 -11.23
CA ALA A 595 -21.68 19.40 -12.36
C ALA A 595 -22.59 20.13 -13.36
N LEU A 596 -23.78 19.58 -13.66
CA LEU A 596 -24.78 20.26 -14.51
C LEU A 596 -25.33 21.53 -13.86
N GLU A 597 -25.69 21.48 -12.57
CA GLU A 597 -26.23 22.65 -11.87
C GLU A 597 -25.17 23.76 -11.72
N VAL A 598 -23.90 23.39 -11.47
CA VAL A 598 -22.78 24.34 -11.46
C VAL A 598 -22.56 24.96 -12.83
N ALA A 599 -22.66 24.19 -13.93
CA ALA A 599 -22.57 24.73 -15.29
C ALA A 599 -23.65 25.80 -15.55
N ASN A 600 -24.89 25.52 -15.14
CA ASN A 600 -26.01 26.46 -15.26
C ASN A 600 -25.75 27.75 -14.45
N LYS A 601 -25.23 27.63 -13.23
CA LYS A 601 -24.90 28.80 -12.39
C LYS A 601 -23.70 29.60 -12.89
N LEU A 602 -22.69 28.94 -13.48
CA LEU A 602 -21.57 29.62 -14.13
C LEU A 602 -22.05 30.44 -15.34
N LYS A 603 -23.02 29.91 -16.09
CA LYS A 603 -23.63 30.63 -17.22
C LYS A 603 -24.31 31.94 -16.78
N GLU A 604 -24.98 31.96 -15.63
CA GLU A 604 -25.53 33.19 -15.03
C GLU A 604 -24.44 34.23 -14.72
N LYS A 605 -23.20 33.78 -14.46
CA LYS A 605 -22.02 34.63 -14.25
C LYS A 605 -21.23 34.92 -15.53
N GLY A 606 -21.76 34.56 -16.71
CA GLY A 606 -21.11 34.79 -18.00
C GLY A 606 -20.00 33.79 -18.35
N VAL A 607 -19.85 32.70 -17.59
CA VAL A 607 -18.87 31.65 -17.83
C VAL A 607 -19.55 30.44 -18.49
N VAL A 608 -19.15 30.12 -19.71
CA VAL A 608 -19.66 28.94 -20.43
C VAL A 608 -18.88 27.70 -19.97
N ALA A 609 -19.58 26.71 -19.44
CA ALA A 609 -19.01 25.45 -19.00
C ALA A 609 -19.52 24.29 -19.85
N ARG A 610 -18.64 23.33 -20.09
CA ARG A 610 -18.92 22.05 -20.76
C ARG A 610 -19.01 20.95 -19.71
N VAL A 611 -19.90 19.96 -19.87
CA VAL A 611 -20.11 18.91 -18.85
C VAL A 611 -19.81 17.53 -19.42
N VAL A 612 -18.97 16.77 -18.71
CA VAL A 612 -18.56 15.41 -19.03
C VAL A 612 -18.99 14.48 -17.89
N SER A 613 -19.66 13.37 -18.24
CA SER A 613 -19.84 12.25 -17.33
C SER A 613 -18.64 11.32 -17.41
N PHE A 614 -18.11 10.90 -16.25
CA PHE A 614 -16.90 10.07 -16.17
C PHE A 614 -17.06 8.87 -15.22
N PRO A 615 -17.93 7.91 -15.53
CA PRO A 615 -18.22 6.77 -14.64
C PRO A 615 -17.05 5.79 -14.49
N CYS A 616 -16.17 5.61 -15.48
CA CYS A 616 -15.11 4.60 -15.44
C CYS A 616 -13.80 5.00 -16.16
N GLN A 617 -12.73 5.19 -15.39
CA GLN A 617 -11.38 5.51 -15.91
C GLN A 617 -10.81 4.43 -16.83
N ARG A 618 -11.00 3.14 -16.51
CA ARG A 618 -10.40 2.05 -17.30
C ARG A 618 -11.01 1.91 -18.68
N LEU A 619 -12.35 1.98 -18.79
CA LEU A 619 -13.03 1.95 -20.07
C LEU A 619 -12.65 3.16 -20.92
N PHE A 620 -12.49 4.33 -20.30
CA PHE A 620 -12.04 5.54 -21.00
C PHE A 620 -10.61 5.38 -21.53
N GLU A 621 -9.70 4.80 -20.73
CA GLU A 621 -8.32 4.58 -21.16
C GLU A 621 -8.18 3.66 -22.37
N GLN A 622 -9.11 2.72 -22.54
CA GLN A 622 -9.16 1.82 -23.69
C GLN A 622 -9.62 2.50 -24.98
N GLN A 623 -10.20 3.70 -24.89
CA GLN A 623 -10.65 4.45 -26.07
C GLN A 623 -9.46 5.03 -26.86
N SER A 624 -9.73 5.36 -28.13
CA SER A 624 -8.73 6.00 -28.99
C SER A 624 -8.27 7.34 -28.39
N LEU A 625 -7.02 7.71 -28.65
CA LEU A 625 -6.49 9.00 -28.19
C LEU A 625 -7.32 10.18 -28.75
N GLU A 626 -7.83 10.06 -29.96
CA GLU A 626 -8.74 11.03 -30.57
C GLU A 626 -10.03 11.19 -29.76
N TYR A 627 -10.67 10.09 -29.38
CA TYR A 627 -11.87 10.12 -28.55
C TYR A 627 -11.58 10.74 -27.18
N LYS A 628 -10.48 10.34 -26.53
CA LYS A 628 -10.10 10.93 -25.23
C LYS A 628 -9.88 12.43 -25.32
N ARG A 629 -9.26 12.91 -26.41
CA ARG A 629 -9.03 14.34 -26.68
C ARG A 629 -10.32 15.08 -26.99
N SER A 630 -11.24 14.48 -27.74
CA SER A 630 -12.54 15.11 -28.04
C SER A 630 -13.42 15.20 -26.79
N VAL A 631 -13.32 14.23 -25.88
CA VAL A 631 -14.05 14.24 -24.60
C VAL A 631 -13.48 15.22 -23.59
N LEU A 632 -12.16 15.38 -23.44
CA LEU A 632 -11.62 16.29 -22.40
C LEU A 632 -11.21 17.67 -22.90
N GLN A 633 -10.90 17.81 -24.19
CA GLN A 633 -10.48 19.06 -24.84
C GLN A 633 -9.32 19.85 -24.16
N ARG A 634 -8.61 19.27 -23.19
CA ARG A 634 -7.46 19.91 -22.50
C ARG A 634 -6.38 20.44 -23.44
N HIS A 635 -6.18 19.78 -24.59
CA HIS A 635 -5.24 20.22 -25.64
C HIS A 635 -5.60 21.57 -26.28
N ARG A 636 -6.83 22.07 -26.09
CA ARG A 636 -7.30 23.39 -26.56
C ARG A 636 -7.10 24.49 -25.52
N GLY A 637 -6.45 24.20 -24.39
CA GLY A 637 -6.27 25.15 -23.28
C GLY A 637 -7.51 25.34 -22.40
N ILE A 638 -8.51 24.46 -22.53
CA ILE A 638 -9.70 24.45 -21.67
C ILE A 638 -9.37 23.62 -20.42
N PRO A 639 -9.31 24.23 -19.22
CA PRO A 639 -9.06 23.50 -17.98
C PRO A 639 -10.23 22.56 -17.66
N ALA A 640 -9.90 21.39 -17.10
CA ALA A 640 -10.86 20.42 -16.62
C ALA A 640 -10.93 20.41 -15.08
N VAL A 641 -12.13 20.48 -14.52
CA VAL A 641 -12.36 20.46 -13.07
C VAL A 641 -13.26 19.30 -12.71
N VAL A 642 -12.76 18.36 -11.89
CA VAL A 642 -13.56 17.23 -11.40
C VAL A 642 -14.34 17.58 -10.14
N ILE A 643 -15.57 17.10 -10.04
CA ILE A 643 -16.41 17.19 -8.84
C ILE A 643 -16.68 15.75 -8.38
N GLU A 644 -16.00 15.34 -7.30
CA GLU A 644 -16.16 14.01 -6.71
C GLU A 644 -15.78 14.03 -5.22
N PRO A 645 -16.61 13.49 -4.31
CA PRO A 645 -16.42 13.55 -2.86
C PRO A 645 -15.48 12.47 -2.34
N TYR A 646 -14.40 12.23 -3.08
CA TYR A 646 -13.32 11.31 -2.72
C TYR A 646 -11.99 12.06 -2.63
N ALA A 647 -10.94 11.34 -2.25
CA ALA A 647 -9.57 11.80 -2.39
C ALA A 647 -9.26 12.10 -3.88
N PRO A 648 -8.46 13.14 -4.17
CA PRO A 648 -8.18 13.56 -5.54
C PRO A 648 -7.28 12.58 -6.33
N ASN A 649 -6.64 11.63 -5.64
CA ASN A 649 -5.63 10.73 -6.22
C ASN A 649 -6.14 10.00 -7.47
N GLY A 650 -5.38 10.14 -8.57
CA GLY A 650 -5.66 9.50 -9.86
C GLY A 650 -6.36 10.42 -10.86
N TRP A 651 -6.86 11.58 -10.44
CA TRP A 651 -7.50 12.56 -11.33
C TRP A 651 -6.53 13.43 -12.11
N GLU A 652 -5.26 13.49 -11.73
CA GLU A 652 -4.25 14.37 -12.33
C GLU A 652 -4.04 14.10 -13.83
N ARG A 653 -4.41 12.89 -14.30
CA ARG A 653 -4.38 12.49 -15.72
C ARG A 653 -5.54 13.08 -16.53
N TYR A 654 -6.67 13.39 -15.89
CA TYR A 654 -7.94 13.73 -16.54
C TYR A 654 -8.42 15.14 -16.23
N ALA A 655 -7.99 15.72 -15.10
CA ALA A 655 -8.40 17.03 -14.60
C ALA A 655 -7.20 17.87 -14.19
N ASP A 656 -7.35 19.19 -14.28
CA ASP A 656 -6.39 20.21 -13.87
C ASP A 656 -6.64 20.66 -12.42
N ALA A 657 -7.90 20.61 -11.98
CA ALA A 657 -8.29 20.84 -10.59
C ALA A 657 -9.43 19.91 -10.15
N GLY A 658 -9.71 19.87 -8.85
CA GLY A 658 -10.78 19.01 -8.31
C GLY A 658 -11.42 19.58 -7.06
N VAL A 659 -12.76 19.57 -7.04
CA VAL A 659 -13.55 19.71 -5.83
C VAL A 659 -13.67 18.32 -5.19
N CYS A 660 -12.69 18.04 -4.33
CA CYS A 660 -12.47 16.76 -3.68
C CYS A 660 -12.39 16.89 -2.15
N ILE A 661 -12.55 15.77 -1.45
CA ILE A 661 -12.45 15.72 0.01
C ILE A 661 -11.03 15.28 0.41
N LYS A 662 -10.45 16.00 1.38
CA LYS A 662 -9.06 15.79 1.85
C LYS A 662 -8.96 15.30 3.30
N ARG A 663 -10.09 14.92 3.90
CA ARG A 663 -10.20 14.44 5.29
C ARG A 663 -11.26 13.34 5.38
N PHE A 664 -11.32 12.63 6.50
CA PHE A 664 -12.42 11.70 6.74
C PHE A 664 -13.78 12.40 6.79
N GLY A 665 -14.82 11.58 6.63
CA GLY A 665 -16.21 11.97 6.70
C GLY A 665 -16.69 12.53 8.05
N HIS A 666 -17.99 12.74 8.17
CA HIS A 666 -18.63 13.19 9.42
C HIS A 666 -20.03 12.59 9.57
N SER A 667 -20.43 12.27 10.81
CA SER A 667 -21.76 11.71 11.11
C SER A 667 -22.79 12.85 11.12
N LEU A 668 -23.49 12.99 9.99
CA LEU A 668 -24.48 14.04 9.75
C LEU A 668 -25.55 13.48 8.79
N PRO A 669 -26.80 13.97 8.82
CA PRO A 669 -27.78 13.60 7.79
C PRO A 669 -27.24 13.88 6.38
N GLY A 670 -27.49 12.99 5.41
CA GLY A 670 -26.78 13.01 4.11
C GLY A 670 -26.71 14.36 3.39
N LYS A 671 -27.83 15.10 3.32
CA LYS A 671 -27.86 16.47 2.74
C LYS A 671 -27.00 17.46 3.52
N VAL A 672 -26.99 17.35 4.85
CA VAL A 672 -26.19 18.19 5.75
C VAL A 672 -24.72 17.83 5.63
N ALA A 673 -24.38 16.54 5.45
CA ALA A 673 -23.02 16.11 5.19
C ALA A 673 -22.46 16.75 3.91
N TYR A 674 -23.21 16.72 2.80
CA TYR A 674 -22.84 17.40 1.55
C TYR A 674 -22.57 18.88 1.77
N LYS A 675 -23.50 19.61 2.39
CA LYS A 675 -23.32 21.03 2.71
C LYS A 675 -22.10 21.28 3.60
N TYR A 676 -21.88 20.46 4.62
CA TYR A 676 -20.73 20.58 5.53
C TYR A 676 -19.37 20.42 4.83
N PHE A 677 -19.31 19.60 3.78
CA PHE A 677 -18.11 19.45 2.95
C PHE A 677 -18.05 20.45 1.77
N GLY A 678 -19.01 21.38 1.70
CA GLY A 678 -19.10 22.40 0.65
C GLY A 678 -19.47 21.82 -0.71
N TYR A 679 -20.31 20.78 -0.72
CA TYR A 679 -21.03 20.26 -1.88
C TYR A 679 -22.47 20.79 -1.88
N ASP A 680 -22.57 22.09 -2.06
CA ASP A 680 -23.79 22.81 -2.43
C ASP A 680 -23.47 23.68 -3.65
N ILE A 681 -24.49 23.99 -4.45
CA ILE A 681 -24.28 24.57 -5.77
C ILE A 681 -23.54 25.91 -5.70
N ASP A 682 -23.93 26.80 -4.80
CA ASP A 682 -23.30 28.12 -4.67
C ASP A 682 -21.82 27.99 -4.28
N THR A 683 -21.50 27.17 -3.28
CA THR A 683 -20.11 26.93 -2.86
C THR A 683 -19.27 26.30 -3.97
N LEU A 684 -19.82 25.33 -4.70
CA LEU A 684 -19.14 24.69 -5.82
C LEU A 684 -18.91 25.68 -6.98
N THR A 685 -19.91 26.47 -7.33
CA THR A 685 -19.81 27.52 -8.36
C THR A 685 -18.74 28.54 -7.99
N GLU A 686 -18.69 29.03 -6.75
CA GLU A 686 -17.65 29.98 -6.33
C GLU A 686 -16.25 29.36 -6.34
N LYS A 687 -16.10 28.09 -5.95
CA LYS A 687 -14.81 27.38 -6.03
C LYS A 687 -14.32 27.28 -7.47
N VAL A 688 -15.19 26.87 -8.40
CA VAL A 688 -14.82 26.75 -9.82
C VAL A 688 -14.55 28.12 -10.43
N HIS A 689 -15.44 29.10 -10.21
CA HIS A 689 -15.27 30.45 -10.72
C HIS A 689 -13.98 31.12 -10.17
N GLY A 690 -13.72 30.95 -8.88
CA GLY A 690 -12.49 31.43 -8.24
C GLY A 690 -11.23 30.79 -8.81
N TYR A 691 -11.26 29.48 -9.11
CA TYR A 691 -10.16 28.80 -9.81
C TYR A 691 -9.93 29.38 -11.21
N LEU A 692 -10.98 29.61 -11.99
CA LEU A 692 -10.84 30.23 -13.32
C LEU A 692 -10.22 31.63 -13.24
N GLY A 693 -10.62 32.43 -12.25
CA GLY A 693 -10.00 33.72 -11.99
C GLY A 693 -8.53 33.65 -11.55
N GLN A 694 -8.07 32.53 -10.97
CA GLN A 694 -6.64 32.28 -10.69
C GLN A 694 -5.90 31.87 -11.97
N VAL A 695 -6.50 31.00 -12.77
CA VAL A 695 -5.99 30.54 -14.08
C VAL A 695 -5.83 31.71 -15.07
N GLU A 696 -6.70 32.73 -15.00
CA GLU A 696 -6.55 33.97 -15.75
C GLU A 696 -5.38 34.84 -15.28
N LYS A 697 -5.06 34.83 -13.98
CA LYS A 697 -4.00 35.64 -13.37
C LYS A 697 -2.63 34.99 -13.45
N ASP A 698 -2.58 33.67 -13.49
CA ASP A 698 -1.36 32.87 -13.56
C ASP A 698 -1.50 31.83 -14.67
N GLU A 699 -0.91 32.12 -15.84
CA GLU A 699 -0.94 31.20 -16.98
C GLU A 699 -0.20 29.88 -16.70
N LEU A 700 0.66 29.81 -15.67
CA LEU A 700 1.27 28.54 -15.28
C LEU A 700 0.23 27.57 -14.72
N LEU A 701 -0.90 28.07 -14.18
CA LEU A 701 -2.03 27.25 -13.76
C LEU A 701 -2.86 26.72 -14.96
N LYS A 702 -2.77 27.34 -16.15
CA LYS A 702 -3.29 26.75 -17.41
C LYS A 702 -2.41 25.61 -17.91
N HIS A 703 -1.12 25.68 -17.58
CA HIS A 703 -0.07 24.80 -18.09
C HIS A 703 0.62 24.09 -16.94
N ASP A 704 -0.17 23.40 -16.12
CA ASP A 704 0.38 22.66 -15.01
C ASP A 704 1.34 21.58 -15.55
N ILE A 705 2.46 21.41 -14.86
CA ILE A 705 3.74 20.75 -15.24
C ILE A 705 3.60 19.37 -15.91
N ILE A 706 2.45 18.72 -15.75
CA ILE A 706 2.06 17.47 -16.43
C ILE A 706 2.05 17.63 -17.96
N THR A 707 1.72 18.82 -18.47
CA THR A 707 1.75 19.13 -19.91
C THR A 707 3.17 19.07 -20.49
N SER A 708 4.18 19.44 -19.69
CA SER A 708 5.61 19.36 -20.03
C SER A 708 6.20 17.94 -19.90
N ILE A 709 5.57 17.05 -19.14
CA ILE A 709 5.93 15.63 -19.06
C ILE A 709 5.30 14.86 -20.24
N ASP A 710 4.06 15.20 -20.62
CA ASP A 710 3.43 14.70 -21.85
C ASP A 710 4.09 15.23 -23.14
N PHE A 711 4.72 16.40 -23.09
CA PHE A 711 5.55 16.99 -24.17
C PHE A 711 6.69 16.05 -24.60
N GLY A 712 7.39 15.43 -23.65
CA GLY A 712 8.46 14.46 -23.94
C GLY A 712 7.97 13.13 -24.49
N ARG A 713 6.72 12.75 -24.21
CA ARG A 713 6.08 11.52 -24.70
C ARG A 713 5.53 11.70 -26.13
N LYS A 714 4.95 12.88 -26.42
CA LYS A 714 4.38 13.25 -27.73
C LYS A 714 5.45 13.35 -28.84
N ILE A 715 6.63 13.88 -28.53
CA ILE A 715 7.76 13.95 -29.50
C ILE A 715 8.24 12.54 -29.91
N ILE A 716 8.30 11.60 -28.97
CA ILE A 716 8.75 10.23 -29.24
C ILE A 716 7.66 9.43 -29.99
N GLN A 717 6.40 9.57 -29.59
CA GLN A 717 5.28 8.91 -30.28
C GLN A 717 5.07 9.46 -31.69
N GLY A 718 5.18 10.77 -31.91
CA GLY A 718 5.10 11.36 -33.26
C GLY A 718 6.26 10.90 -34.17
N ALA A 719 7.47 10.81 -33.63
CA ALA A 719 8.64 10.29 -34.37
C ALA A 719 8.55 8.78 -34.66
N GLN A 720 7.82 8.02 -33.85
CA GLN A 720 7.53 6.59 -34.07
C GLN A 720 6.38 6.38 -35.06
N GLN A 721 5.35 7.24 -35.03
CA GLN A 721 4.20 7.17 -35.94
C GLN A 721 4.54 7.65 -37.37
N ALA A 722 5.42 8.64 -37.51
CA ALA A 722 5.97 9.05 -38.82
C ALA A 722 6.79 7.95 -39.50
N LYS A 723 7.27 6.94 -38.75
CA LYS A 723 7.92 5.74 -39.29
C LYS A 723 6.90 4.69 -39.77
N ALA A 724 5.64 4.79 -39.33
CA ALA A 724 4.60 3.78 -39.53
C ALA A 724 3.52 4.17 -40.56
N LYS A 725 3.41 5.43 -40.97
CA LYS A 725 2.47 5.90 -42.00
C LYS A 725 3.15 6.75 -43.06
N GLU A 726 3.07 6.29 -44.31
CA GLU A 726 3.57 6.93 -45.53
C GLU A 726 2.72 8.15 -45.96
N GLU A 727 2.46 9.13 -45.07
CA GLU A 727 1.63 10.29 -45.39
C GLU A 727 2.36 11.61 -45.10
N THR A 728 2.67 12.34 -46.17
CA THR A 728 3.46 13.60 -46.19
C THR A 728 2.73 14.78 -45.53
N GLU A 729 1.40 14.76 -45.46
CA GLU A 729 0.59 15.78 -44.76
C GLU A 729 0.81 15.77 -43.24
N ALA A 730 1.10 14.61 -42.65
CA ALA A 730 1.38 14.50 -41.22
C ALA A 730 2.68 15.22 -40.81
N ILE A 731 3.65 15.34 -41.72
CA ILE A 731 4.94 15.98 -41.45
C ILE A 731 4.80 17.50 -41.42
N ASP A 732 3.96 18.09 -42.30
CA ASP A 732 3.77 19.55 -42.34
C ASP A 732 2.95 20.08 -41.18
N VAL A 733 1.93 19.34 -40.74
CA VAL A 733 1.22 19.62 -39.49
C VAL A 733 2.19 19.50 -38.32
N THR A 734 2.99 18.43 -38.27
CA THR A 734 3.99 18.22 -37.20
C THR A 734 5.05 19.32 -37.16
N VAL A 735 5.58 19.77 -38.30
CA VAL A 735 6.60 20.83 -38.39
C VAL A 735 6.00 22.20 -38.05
N SER A 736 4.80 22.52 -38.53
CA SER A 736 4.12 23.79 -38.23
C SER A 736 3.69 23.88 -36.77
N GLU A 737 3.26 22.76 -36.19
CA GLU A 737 2.89 22.64 -34.78
C GLU A 737 4.13 22.70 -33.87
N LEU A 738 5.24 22.05 -34.26
CA LEU A 738 6.55 22.19 -33.60
C LEU A 738 7.08 23.64 -33.63
N GLN A 739 6.95 24.34 -34.75
CA GLN A 739 7.34 25.76 -34.85
C GLN A 739 6.48 26.66 -33.96
N ARG A 740 5.15 26.45 -33.94
CA ARG A 740 4.22 27.19 -33.07
C ARG A 740 4.47 26.93 -31.58
N LEU A 741 4.91 25.72 -31.22
CA LEU A 741 5.23 25.30 -29.85
C LEU A 741 6.62 25.75 -29.38
N CYS A 742 7.60 25.91 -30.28
CA CYS A 742 8.90 26.54 -29.98
C CYS A 742 8.77 28.04 -29.67
N MET A 743 7.73 28.70 -30.18
CA MET A 743 7.41 30.10 -29.85
C MET A 743 6.89 30.26 -28.42
N THR A 744 6.23 29.24 -27.85
CA THR A 744 5.63 29.26 -26.50
C THR A 744 6.65 29.04 -25.37
N LEU A 745 7.88 28.66 -25.70
CA LEU A 745 8.99 28.44 -24.75
C LEU A 745 9.74 29.74 -24.36
N GLN A 746 9.23 30.92 -24.70
CA GLN A 746 9.85 32.18 -24.27
C GLN A 746 9.66 32.38 -22.76
N THR A 747 10.76 32.35 -22.01
CA THR A 747 10.76 32.68 -20.59
C THR A 747 11.19 34.14 -20.43
N ASP A 748 10.36 34.93 -19.75
CA ASP A 748 10.59 36.36 -19.53
C ASP A 748 11.79 36.58 -18.58
N LYS A 749 12.54 37.67 -18.79
CA LYS A 749 13.91 37.88 -18.28
C LYS A 749 14.04 38.23 -16.78
N ALA A 750 13.05 37.91 -15.95
CA ALA A 750 13.01 38.30 -14.54
C ALA A 750 12.89 37.08 -13.60
N LEU A 751 13.94 36.26 -13.50
CA LEU A 751 14.02 35.14 -12.54
C LEU A 751 15.28 35.25 -11.67
N GLN A 752 15.14 34.98 -10.36
CA GLN A 752 16.12 35.35 -9.33
C GLN A 752 17.05 34.19 -8.88
N ASN A 753 16.82 32.93 -9.27
CA ASN A 753 17.60 31.75 -8.82
C ASN A 753 18.47 31.11 -9.95
N GLU A 754 19.68 30.63 -9.64
CA GLU A 754 20.61 29.90 -10.54
C GLU A 754 20.02 28.59 -11.12
N HIS A 755 19.21 27.85 -10.36
CA HIS A 755 18.54 26.63 -10.82
C HIS A 755 17.44 26.91 -11.85
N GLU A 756 16.70 28.00 -11.66
CA GLU A 756 15.69 28.46 -12.63
C GLU A 756 16.38 28.91 -13.92
N LYS A 757 17.52 29.63 -13.82
CA LYS A 757 18.37 29.96 -14.98
C LYS A 757 18.91 28.71 -15.68
N ALA A 758 19.29 27.67 -14.92
CA ALA A 758 19.76 26.41 -15.49
C ALA A 758 18.65 25.66 -16.25
N LEU A 759 17.42 25.65 -15.73
CA LEU A 759 16.25 25.11 -16.42
C LEU A 759 15.93 25.91 -17.69
N CYS A 760 15.95 27.25 -17.64
CA CYS A 760 15.77 28.10 -18.81
C CYS A 760 16.81 27.80 -19.89
N ARG A 761 18.10 27.68 -19.52
CA ARG A 761 19.18 27.32 -20.46
C ARG A 761 18.98 25.93 -21.07
N LEU A 762 18.47 24.96 -20.30
CA LEU A 762 18.21 23.61 -20.78
C LEU A 762 16.99 23.57 -21.72
N ALA A 763 15.94 24.30 -21.38
CA ALA A 763 14.76 24.49 -22.23
C ALA A 763 15.13 25.18 -23.54
N GLU A 764 16.01 26.18 -23.51
CA GLU A 764 16.53 26.88 -24.68
C GLU A 764 17.38 25.95 -25.57
N ARG A 765 18.20 25.07 -24.98
CA ARG A 765 18.94 24.03 -25.74
C ARG A 765 18.03 22.98 -26.37
N CYS A 766 16.97 22.56 -25.66
CA CYS A 766 15.93 21.69 -26.22
C CYS A 766 15.25 22.36 -27.41
N LYS A 767 14.94 23.66 -27.30
CA LYS A 767 14.41 24.47 -28.39
C LYS A 767 15.36 24.53 -29.58
N THR A 768 16.64 24.82 -29.38
CA THR A 768 17.64 24.86 -30.48
C THR A 768 17.76 23.52 -31.20
N VAL A 769 17.85 22.39 -30.48
CA VAL A 769 17.94 21.08 -31.14
C VAL A 769 16.64 20.72 -31.87
N SER A 770 15.49 21.09 -31.33
CA SER A 770 14.21 20.95 -32.03
C SER A 770 14.16 21.81 -33.30
N GLU A 771 14.64 23.05 -33.26
CA GLU A 771 14.75 23.94 -34.43
C GLU A 771 15.73 23.39 -35.49
N GLU A 772 16.85 22.80 -35.07
CA GLU A 772 17.80 22.12 -35.97
C GLU A 772 17.20 20.87 -36.63
N ILE A 773 16.38 20.10 -35.89
CA ILE A 773 15.65 18.95 -36.44
C ILE A 773 14.62 19.43 -37.46
N ILE A 774 13.90 20.53 -37.15
CA ILE A 774 12.93 21.15 -38.06
C ILE A 774 13.62 21.67 -39.33
N ASP A 775 14.78 22.33 -39.22
CA ASP A 775 15.55 22.83 -40.36
C ASP A 775 16.10 21.70 -41.24
N LEU A 776 16.59 20.61 -40.65
CA LEU A 776 16.99 19.40 -41.38
C LEU A 776 15.81 18.76 -42.11
N LEU A 777 14.68 18.59 -41.43
CA LEU A 777 13.48 18.04 -42.04
C LEU A 777 12.96 18.95 -43.16
N GLY A 778 13.02 20.27 -42.98
CA GLY A 778 12.67 21.26 -44.00
C GLY A 778 13.58 21.23 -45.24
N LYS A 779 14.89 20.96 -45.06
CA LYS A 779 15.87 20.81 -46.17
C LYS A 779 15.70 19.50 -46.94
N ILE A 780 15.24 18.45 -46.27
CA ILE A 780 15.05 17.13 -46.86
C ILE A 780 13.69 17.05 -47.57
N LYS A 781 12.66 17.73 -47.03
CA LYS A 781 11.28 17.76 -47.52
C LYS A 781 11.16 17.95 -49.05
N PRO A 782 10.34 17.15 -49.74
CA PRO A 782 10.09 17.33 -51.17
C PRO A 782 9.25 18.60 -51.41
N LYS A 783 9.59 19.37 -52.46
CA LYS A 783 8.85 20.59 -52.83
C LYS A 783 7.46 20.26 -53.39
N ASP A 784 7.30 19.10 -54.00
CA ASP A 784 6.02 18.55 -54.45
C ASP A 784 5.84 17.11 -53.94
N PRO A 785 5.02 16.89 -52.89
CA PRO A 785 4.76 15.57 -52.31
C PRO A 785 4.08 14.56 -53.26
N SER A 786 3.44 15.04 -54.33
CA SER A 786 2.72 14.19 -55.29
C SER A 786 3.64 13.57 -56.36
N SER A 787 4.88 14.06 -56.46
CA SER A 787 5.88 13.58 -57.42
C SER A 787 6.66 12.37 -56.88
N LYS A 788 6.38 11.17 -57.41
CA LYS A 788 7.09 9.92 -57.05
C LYS A 788 8.62 10.03 -57.11
N ARG A 789 9.16 10.80 -58.06
CA ARG A 789 10.63 10.98 -58.21
C ARG A 789 11.22 11.87 -57.11
N GLN A 790 10.51 12.92 -56.70
CA GLN A 790 10.95 13.79 -55.60
C GLN A 790 10.78 13.10 -54.24
N TYR A 791 9.73 12.29 -54.08
CA TYR A 791 9.53 11.46 -52.90
C TYR A 791 10.62 10.40 -52.74
N MET A 792 11.01 9.69 -53.80
CA MET A 792 12.14 8.76 -53.75
C MET A 792 13.46 9.47 -53.38
N GLY A 793 13.66 10.69 -53.90
CA GLY A 793 14.80 11.54 -53.54
C GLY A 793 14.76 12.02 -52.08
N PHE A 794 13.55 12.25 -51.52
CA PHE A 794 13.34 12.53 -50.11
C PHE A 794 13.71 11.31 -49.25
N VAL A 795 13.24 10.11 -49.60
CA VAL A 795 13.55 8.86 -48.87
C VAL A 795 15.06 8.61 -48.85
N MET A 796 15.73 8.71 -50.00
CA MET A 796 17.20 8.55 -50.05
C MET A 796 17.94 9.62 -49.23
N LYS A 797 17.50 10.88 -49.27
CA LYS A 797 18.09 11.94 -48.43
C LYS A 797 17.78 11.76 -46.95
N LEU A 798 16.64 11.19 -46.61
CA LEU A 798 16.27 10.87 -45.23
C LEU A 798 17.17 9.76 -44.68
N GLU A 799 17.44 8.72 -45.49
CA GLU A 799 18.41 7.66 -45.20
C GLU A 799 19.84 8.22 -45.10
N GLU A 800 20.25 9.09 -46.02
CA GLU A 800 21.58 9.73 -46.02
C GLU A 800 21.80 10.63 -44.79
N ASN A 801 20.74 11.29 -44.30
CA ASN A 801 20.76 12.13 -43.10
C ASN A 801 20.30 11.40 -41.83
N GLU A 802 20.02 10.09 -41.90
CA GLU A 802 19.48 9.30 -40.78
C GLU A 802 20.42 9.35 -39.57
N ARG A 803 21.73 9.32 -39.84
CA ARG A 803 22.77 9.45 -38.81
C ARG A 803 22.66 10.79 -38.08
N GLN A 804 22.48 11.90 -38.80
CA GLN A 804 22.35 13.23 -38.19
C GLN A 804 21.03 13.39 -37.43
N LEU A 805 19.94 12.84 -37.97
CA LEU A 805 18.63 12.86 -37.31
C LEU A 805 18.63 12.02 -36.02
N SER A 806 19.25 10.84 -36.07
CA SER A 806 19.44 9.95 -34.92
C SER A 806 20.33 10.58 -33.85
N GLU A 807 21.40 11.27 -34.25
CA GLU A 807 22.28 12.00 -33.34
C GLU A 807 21.55 13.16 -32.64
N LYS A 808 20.80 13.98 -33.38
CA LYS A 808 20.00 15.07 -32.82
C LYS A 808 18.88 14.56 -31.90
N LYS A 809 18.21 13.45 -32.27
CA LYS A 809 17.23 12.76 -31.40
C LYS A 809 17.87 12.25 -30.10
N THR A 810 19.08 11.72 -30.19
CA THR A 810 19.85 11.25 -29.03
C THR A 810 20.21 12.42 -28.11
N ARG A 811 20.64 13.54 -28.68
CA ARG A 811 20.91 14.79 -27.93
C ARG A 811 19.66 15.35 -27.25
N LEU A 812 18.52 15.37 -27.96
CA LEU A 812 17.25 15.82 -27.40
C LEU A 812 16.81 14.94 -26.23
N ASN A 813 16.93 13.61 -26.36
CA ASN A 813 16.67 12.67 -25.25
C ASN A 813 17.64 12.84 -24.08
N ALA A 814 18.90 13.19 -24.33
CA ALA A 814 19.87 13.47 -23.28
C ALA A 814 19.50 14.75 -22.51
N TYR A 815 19.11 15.82 -23.20
CA TYR A 815 18.62 17.05 -22.56
C TYR A 815 17.29 16.82 -21.82
N ARG A 816 16.39 15.97 -22.34
CA ARG A 816 15.17 15.56 -21.64
C ARG A 816 15.47 14.86 -20.32
N LYS A 817 16.37 13.88 -20.32
CA LYS A 817 16.81 13.20 -19.09
C LYS A 817 17.47 14.15 -18.12
N GLN A 818 18.22 15.15 -18.61
CA GLN A 818 18.79 16.20 -17.78
C GLN A 818 17.71 17.13 -17.21
N LEU A 819 16.65 17.44 -17.95
CA LEU A 819 15.52 18.25 -17.48
C LEU A 819 14.70 17.50 -16.43
N GLU A 820 14.36 16.23 -16.68
CA GLU A 820 13.70 15.32 -15.72
C GLU A 820 14.52 15.21 -14.44
N LEU A 821 15.84 15.08 -14.59
CA LEU A 821 16.77 15.04 -13.48
C LEU A 821 16.82 16.38 -12.73
N GLN A 822 16.89 17.53 -13.41
CA GLN A 822 16.88 18.86 -12.79
C GLN A 822 15.55 19.17 -12.08
N LEU A 823 14.41 18.76 -12.65
CA LEU A 823 13.10 18.86 -12.00
C LEU A 823 13.00 17.92 -10.79
N SER A 824 13.57 16.71 -10.89
CA SER A 824 13.69 15.80 -9.74
C SER A 824 14.61 16.35 -8.64
N TYR A 825 15.63 17.12 -9.03
CA TYR A 825 16.53 17.84 -8.13
C TYR A 825 15.84 19.04 -7.45
N MET A 826 15.00 19.79 -8.18
CA MET A 826 14.19 20.88 -7.61
C MET A 826 13.11 20.37 -6.65
N SER A 827 12.55 19.18 -6.88
CA SER A 827 11.67 18.51 -5.91
C SER A 827 12.39 18.05 -4.62
N ARG A 828 13.72 18.23 -4.56
CA ARG A 828 14.59 17.87 -3.42
C ARG A 828 15.52 19.04 -3.07
N SER A 829 14.95 20.21 -2.80
CA SER A 829 15.68 21.46 -2.55
C SER A 829 16.66 21.46 -1.36
N GLU A 830 16.89 20.34 -0.67
CA GLU A 830 17.87 20.25 0.43
C GLU A 830 19.19 19.57 0.02
N ILE A 831 19.26 18.91 -1.14
CA ILE A 831 20.45 18.13 -1.57
C ILE A 831 21.36 18.94 -2.51
N ASN A 832 20.81 19.87 -3.30
CA ASN A 832 21.56 20.63 -4.30
C ASN A 832 22.40 21.77 -3.74
N ASP A 833 21.95 22.45 -2.68
CA ASP A 833 22.74 23.49 -2.01
C ASP A 833 24.10 22.95 -1.52
N LYS A 834 24.19 21.65 -1.26
CA LYS A 834 25.43 20.97 -0.85
C LYS A 834 26.32 20.53 -2.02
N LEU A 835 25.76 20.25 -3.19
CA LEU A 835 26.52 19.78 -4.36
C LEU A 835 27.06 20.94 -5.20
N ASP A 836 26.32 22.05 -5.32
CA ASP A 836 26.78 23.22 -6.07
C ASP A 836 27.95 23.95 -5.39
N SER A 837 28.03 23.85 -4.06
CA SER A 837 29.18 24.36 -3.29
C SER A 837 30.49 23.60 -3.55
N LEU A 838 30.42 22.37 -4.08
CA LEU A 838 31.60 21.54 -4.39
C LEU A 838 32.09 21.71 -5.84
N VAL A 839 31.23 22.18 -6.74
CA VAL A 839 31.53 22.31 -8.18
C VAL A 839 32.15 23.66 -8.52
N TYR A 840 31.90 24.72 -7.72
CA TYR A 840 32.44 26.06 -7.96
C TYR A 840 33.94 26.28 -7.64
N MET A 841 34.71 25.21 -7.36
CA MET A 841 36.10 25.34 -6.87
C MET A 841 37.21 24.78 -7.78
N ASN A 842 36.98 24.36 -9.03
CA ASN A 842 38.10 23.95 -9.90
C ASN A 842 37.82 24.16 -11.40
N ASP A 843 38.44 25.20 -11.95
CA ASP A 843 38.12 25.78 -13.26
C ASP A 843 39.14 25.43 -14.36
N ASP A 844 39.87 24.31 -14.29
CA ASP A 844 40.79 24.00 -15.38
C ASP A 844 41.11 22.51 -15.61
N ASN A 845 41.13 22.14 -16.90
CA ASN A 845 41.53 20.85 -17.52
C ASN A 845 40.44 19.80 -17.84
N GLY A 846 39.80 19.97 -19.00
CA GLY A 846 38.84 19.04 -19.62
C GLY A 846 39.37 17.64 -19.95
N THR A 847 40.69 17.41 -19.98
CA THR A 847 41.27 16.09 -20.24
C THR A 847 41.10 15.13 -19.04
N ARG A 848 41.05 15.66 -17.81
CA ARG A 848 40.78 14.88 -16.59
C ARG A 848 39.32 14.44 -16.49
N LEU A 849 38.40 15.24 -17.04
CA LEU A 849 36.96 14.97 -16.98
C LEU A 849 36.57 13.73 -17.79
N ASN A 850 37.14 13.58 -18.99
CA ASN A 850 36.89 12.42 -19.85
C ASN A 850 37.44 11.12 -19.26
N MET A 851 38.58 11.19 -18.55
CA MET A 851 39.17 10.04 -17.85
C MET A 851 38.38 9.65 -16.59
N LEU A 852 37.76 10.62 -15.91
CA LEU A 852 36.82 10.37 -14.82
C LEU A 852 35.52 9.73 -15.32
N GLN A 853 35.04 10.16 -16.49
CA GLN A 853 33.80 9.67 -17.08
C GLN A 853 33.94 8.22 -17.57
N SER A 854 35.09 7.83 -18.11
CA SER A 854 35.37 6.45 -18.54
C SER A 854 35.47 5.47 -17.36
N HIS A 855 36.09 5.88 -16.25
CA HIS A 855 36.18 5.04 -15.04
C HIS A 855 34.85 4.94 -14.27
N ILE A 856 34.00 5.98 -14.28
CA ILE A 856 32.63 5.91 -13.76
C ILE A 856 31.77 4.94 -14.58
N LEU A 857 31.99 4.85 -15.89
CA LEU A 857 31.33 3.89 -16.77
C LEU A 857 31.77 2.44 -16.48
N GLN A 858 33.05 2.21 -16.17
CA GLN A 858 33.55 0.89 -15.76
C GLN A 858 33.02 0.45 -14.39
N LEU A 859 32.89 1.36 -13.43
CA LEU A 859 32.26 1.08 -12.12
C LEU A 859 30.76 0.78 -12.23
N ARG A 860 30.08 1.27 -13.28
CA ARG A 860 28.66 0.97 -13.56
C ARG A 860 28.44 -0.39 -14.23
N GLN A 861 29.48 -1.02 -14.79
CA GLN A 861 29.40 -2.32 -15.47
C GLN A 861 29.70 -3.52 -14.56
N GLY A 862 29.76 -3.34 -13.23
CA GLY A 862 29.75 -4.46 -12.28
C GLY A 862 31.10 -5.14 -12.03
N VAL A 863 32.23 -4.50 -12.34
CA VAL A 863 33.54 -5.00 -11.87
C VAL A 863 33.73 -4.60 -10.41
N GLN A 864 33.86 -5.59 -9.51
CA GLN A 864 34.19 -5.31 -8.11
C GLN A 864 35.58 -4.66 -8.01
N ALA A 865 35.67 -3.50 -7.35
CA ALA A 865 36.91 -2.74 -7.13
C ALA A 865 37.90 -3.42 -6.14
N SER A 866 37.62 -4.64 -5.68
CA SER A 866 38.50 -5.46 -4.86
C SER A 866 39.67 -6.09 -5.65
N SER A 867 39.67 -5.99 -6.98
CA SER A 867 40.70 -6.56 -7.86
C SER A 867 41.86 -5.61 -8.23
N LEU A 868 41.88 -4.38 -7.70
CA LEU A 868 42.92 -3.39 -8.02
C LEU A 868 44.10 -3.46 -7.03
N GLY A 869 45.31 -3.66 -7.56
CA GLY A 869 46.55 -3.69 -6.78
C GLY A 869 46.85 -2.36 -6.07
N LYS A 870 47.58 -2.42 -4.95
CA LYS A 870 47.93 -1.25 -4.11
C LYS A 870 48.59 -0.12 -4.91
N ASP A 871 49.38 -0.44 -5.94
CA ASP A 871 50.03 0.54 -6.81
C ASP A 871 49.03 1.31 -7.68
N THR A 872 47.98 0.65 -8.17
CA THR A 872 46.91 1.30 -8.93
C THR A 872 46.08 2.22 -8.05
N GLN A 873 45.87 1.86 -6.77
CA GLN A 873 45.22 2.72 -5.79
C GLN A 873 46.08 3.94 -5.42
N GLN A 874 47.40 3.79 -5.38
CA GLN A 874 48.34 4.88 -5.11
C GLN A 874 48.45 5.85 -6.31
N GLN A 875 48.46 5.33 -7.53
CA GLN A 875 48.39 6.13 -8.76
C GLN A 875 47.06 6.89 -8.87
N LEU A 876 45.93 6.27 -8.48
CA LEU A 876 44.63 6.94 -8.39
C LEU A 876 44.62 8.08 -7.36
N ARG A 877 45.29 7.92 -6.20
CA ARG A 877 45.43 9.00 -5.20
C ARG A 877 46.26 10.17 -5.74
N GLN A 878 47.34 9.91 -6.47
CA GLN A 878 48.15 10.95 -7.11
C GLN A 878 47.42 11.63 -8.29
N LEU A 879 46.68 10.86 -9.10
CA LEU A 879 45.90 11.37 -10.25
C LEU A 879 44.72 12.26 -9.83
N LEU A 880 44.07 11.93 -8.71
CA LEU A 880 42.92 12.66 -8.17
C LEU A 880 43.32 13.91 -7.36
N GLY A 881 44.62 14.16 -7.13
CA GLY A 881 45.10 15.33 -6.41
C GLY A 881 44.54 15.48 -4.98
N LEU A 882 44.03 14.38 -4.40
CA LEU A 882 43.48 14.40 -3.05
C LEU A 882 44.65 14.53 -2.07
N SER A 883 44.89 15.75 -1.58
CA SER A 883 45.81 15.96 -0.46
C SER A 883 45.43 15.01 0.69
N GLU A 884 46.43 14.58 1.46
CA GLU A 884 46.23 13.70 2.62
C GLU A 884 45.17 14.27 3.61
N ASN A 885 45.08 15.60 3.66
CA ASN A 885 44.07 16.36 4.40
C ASN A 885 42.65 16.19 3.84
N ALA A 886 42.48 16.11 2.52
CA ALA A 886 41.18 15.86 1.90
C ALA A 886 40.69 14.43 2.18
N ALA A 887 41.58 13.44 2.10
CA ALA A 887 41.26 12.06 2.46
C ALA A 887 40.87 11.94 3.94
N LYS A 888 41.58 12.65 4.83
CA LYS A 888 41.24 12.73 6.26
C LYS A 888 39.84 13.28 6.48
N ARG A 889 39.49 14.41 5.83
CA ARG A 889 38.16 15.02 5.92
C ARG A 889 37.05 14.10 5.38
N MET A 890 37.30 13.38 4.29
CA MET A 890 36.34 12.42 3.74
C MET A 890 36.08 11.25 4.70
N ALA A 891 37.11 10.72 5.35
CA ALA A 891 36.96 9.67 6.35
C ALA A 891 36.18 10.15 7.58
N GLN A 892 36.48 11.37 8.04
CA GLN A 892 35.72 12.02 9.12
C GLN A 892 34.23 12.15 8.76
N GLN A 893 33.92 12.62 7.54
CA GLN A 893 32.54 12.79 7.10
C GLN A 893 31.79 11.46 6.94
N ARG A 894 32.47 10.38 6.53
CA ARG A 894 31.86 9.05 6.43
C ARG A 894 31.40 8.52 7.80
N ILE A 895 32.21 8.69 8.83
CA ILE A 895 31.85 8.28 10.20
C ILE A 895 30.71 9.14 10.74
N LEU A 896 30.74 10.46 10.50
CA LEU A 896 29.63 11.36 10.86
C LEU A 896 28.32 10.95 10.17
N ASN A 897 28.36 10.65 8.87
CA ASN A 897 27.18 10.22 8.12
C ASN A 897 26.62 8.88 8.64
N ALA A 898 27.48 7.97 9.11
CA ALA A 898 27.05 6.70 9.67
C ALA A 898 26.46 6.85 11.10
N LEU A 899 26.90 7.85 11.86
CA LEU A 899 26.29 8.23 13.14
C LEU A 899 24.96 8.96 12.95
N ALA A 900 24.75 9.66 11.83
CA ALA A 900 23.51 10.34 11.53
C ALA A 900 22.36 9.33 11.26
N PHE A 901 21.16 9.63 11.77
CA PHE A 901 19.94 8.87 11.43
C PHE A 901 18.85 9.80 10.89
N ARG A 902 18.00 9.27 9.99
CA ARG A 902 17.03 10.03 9.16
C ARG A 902 16.15 11.03 9.92
N ALA A 903 15.88 10.78 11.21
CA ALA A 903 15.02 11.61 12.03
C ALA A 903 15.74 12.39 13.15
N MET A 904 17.08 12.42 13.18
CA MET A 904 17.89 12.97 14.28
C MET A 904 17.51 14.41 14.67
N ARG A 905 17.19 15.26 13.68
CA ARG A 905 16.77 16.66 13.91
C ARG A 905 15.28 16.92 13.74
N ARG A 906 14.48 15.89 13.44
CA ARG A 906 13.06 16.06 13.09
C ARG A 906 12.26 16.71 14.21
N ARG A 907 12.49 16.31 15.46
CA ARG A 907 11.75 16.84 16.62
C ARG A 907 12.06 18.32 16.87
N ILE A 908 13.34 18.70 16.96
CA ILE A 908 13.73 20.11 17.15
C ILE A 908 13.27 20.99 15.98
N ASN A 909 13.31 20.48 14.74
CA ASN A 909 12.82 21.21 13.57
C ASN A 909 11.30 21.43 13.62
N ALA A 910 10.53 20.42 14.05
CA ALA A 910 9.06 20.50 14.16
C ALA A 910 8.53 21.36 15.31
N VAL A 911 9.37 21.74 16.28
CA VAL A 911 8.96 22.64 17.38
C VAL A 911 8.96 24.08 16.88
N GLU A 912 7.78 24.65 16.68
CA GLU A 912 7.63 26.06 16.30
C GLU A 912 7.25 26.93 17.50
N ALA A 913 7.83 28.12 17.57
CA ALA A 913 7.53 29.12 18.59
C ALA A 913 6.84 30.32 17.95
N HIS A 914 5.91 30.92 18.68
CA HIS A 914 5.39 32.22 18.28
C HIS A 914 6.47 33.29 18.51
N GLN A 915 6.68 34.19 17.53
CA GLN A 915 7.83 35.11 17.42
C GLN A 915 8.05 36.06 18.62
N GLN A 916 7.07 36.17 19.52
CA GLN A 916 7.11 37.06 20.68
C GLN A 916 7.14 36.34 22.04
N THR A 917 7.32 35.03 22.06
CA THR A 917 7.34 34.25 23.31
C THR A 917 8.76 34.12 23.88
N PHE A 918 8.89 34.07 25.21
CA PHE A 918 10.14 33.80 25.96
C PHE A 918 11.24 34.86 25.90
N ARG A 919 11.05 35.98 25.20
CA ARG A 919 12.04 37.07 25.10
C ARG A 919 12.53 37.60 26.46
N TRP A 920 11.65 37.56 27.46
CA TRP A 920 11.92 37.93 28.85
C TRP A 920 13.02 37.10 29.54
N MET A 921 13.45 35.97 28.97
CA MET A 921 14.58 35.19 29.50
C MET A 921 15.92 35.94 29.35
N PHE A 922 16.04 36.83 28.37
CA PHE A 922 17.30 37.49 28.02
C PHE A 922 17.22 39.02 27.97
N GLU A 923 16.07 39.59 27.60
CA GLU A 923 15.85 41.04 27.55
C GLU A 923 15.81 41.68 28.96
N GLU A 924 16.54 42.77 29.16
CA GLU A 924 16.44 43.62 30.36
C GLU A 924 15.35 44.69 30.16
N LYS A 925 14.46 44.88 31.14
CA LYS A 925 13.56 46.03 31.14
C LYS A 925 14.29 47.29 31.59
N SER A 926 14.05 48.38 30.87
CA SER A 926 14.20 49.75 31.33
C SER A 926 13.36 50.00 32.59
N THR A 927 13.87 50.88 33.46
CA THR A 927 13.39 51.29 34.81
C THR A 927 11.87 51.33 35.05
N PRO A 928 11.41 51.08 36.31
CA PRO A 928 9.99 51.07 36.65
C PRO A 928 9.41 52.50 36.71
N GLY A 929 8.44 52.79 35.85
CA GLY A 929 7.63 54.00 35.87
C GLY A 929 6.21 53.72 36.38
N THR A 930 5.92 54.27 37.56
CA THR A 930 4.63 54.74 38.12
C THR A 930 3.31 53.99 37.87
N GLU A 931 2.75 53.53 38.99
CA GLU A 931 1.33 53.42 39.37
C GLU A 931 0.27 53.76 38.31
N HIS A 932 -0.47 52.72 37.88
CA HIS A 932 -1.94 52.66 37.85
C HIS A 932 -2.35 51.36 37.12
N ASP A 933 -2.81 50.33 37.83
CA ASP A 933 -4.19 49.86 37.69
C ASP A 933 -4.50 48.74 38.71
N ASN A 934 -5.47 49.01 39.58
CA ASN A 934 -6.01 48.06 40.53
C ASN A 934 -7.09 47.24 39.82
N CYS A 935 -6.80 45.97 39.51
CA CYS A 935 -7.71 44.80 39.44
C CYS A 935 -7.32 43.84 38.30
N ARG A 936 -6.64 42.72 38.61
CA ARG A 936 -6.78 41.36 38.03
C ARG A 936 -5.61 40.48 38.47
N ASP A 937 -5.84 39.16 38.59
CA ASP A 937 -4.88 38.11 38.97
C ASP A 937 -3.60 38.09 38.09
N HIS A 938 -2.67 39.01 38.31
CA HIS A 938 -1.39 39.06 37.60
C HIS A 938 -0.38 38.08 38.20
N ILE A 939 0.32 37.34 37.33
CA ILE A 939 1.56 36.67 37.72
C ILE A 939 2.57 37.80 38.01
N PRO A 940 3.20 37.86 39.19
CA PRO A 940 4.15 38.93 39.47
C PRO A 940 5.31 38.85 38.47
N GLU A 941 5.55 39.91 37.70
CA GLU A 941 6.66 40.00 36.74
C GLU A 941 8.01 39.61 37.39
N TYR A 942 8.14 39.87 38.69
CA TYR A 942 9.23 39.40 39.55
C TYR A 942 9.57 37.90 39.40
N LYS A 943 8.59 37.00 39.20
CA LYS A 943 8.86 35.56 39.01
C LYS A 943 9.59 35.26 37.70
N ARG A 944 9.32 36.02 36.63
CA ARG A 944 10.05 35.92 35.36
C ARG A 944 11.48 36.41 35.53
N ASP A 945 11.67 37.53 36.22
CA ASP A 945 12.99 38.11 36.45
C ASP A 945 13.88 37.20 37.31
N VAL A 946 13.31 36.53 38.31
CA VAL A 946 14.03 35.51 39.10
C VAL A 946 14.41 34.31 38.22
N ALA A 947 13.50 33.80 37.40
CA ALA A 947 13.78 32.67 36.51
C ALA A 947 14.84 32.99 35.45
N ALA A 948 14.78 34.19 34.86
CA ALA A 948 15.75 34.69 33.89
C ALA A 948 17.14 34.83 34.51
N ARG A 949 17.24 35.46 35.70
CA ARG A 949 18.50 35.56 36.47
C ARG A 949 19.06 34.19 36.80
N LEU A 950 18.24 33.28 37.31
CA LEU A 950 18.67 31.93 37.69
C LEU A 950 19.29 31.17 36.51
N PHE A 951 18.71 31.29 35.33
CA PHE A 951 19.24 30.66 34.11
C PHE A 951 20.52 31.35 33.63
N LYS A 952 20.58 32.69 33.59
CA LYS A 952 21.78 33.46 33.22
C LYS A 952 22.96 33.18 34.17
N ASP A 953 22.70 33.11 35.47
CA ASP A 953 23.71 32.79 36.48
C ASP A 953 24.24 31.36 36.29
N TRP A 954 23.36 30.40 35.98
CA TRP A 954 23.78 29.03 35.66
C TRP A 954 24.62 28.97 34.39
N LEU A 955 24.26 29.69 33.32
CA LEU A 955 25.02 29.72 32.07
C LEU A 955 26.45 30.25 32.27
N SER A 956 26.57 31.39 32.95
CA SER A 956 27.85 32.10 33.10
C SER A 956 28.76 31.51 34.19
N ARG A 957 28.21 31.21 35.38
CA ARG A 957 29.00 30.88 36.59
C ARG A 957 28.62 29.57 37.27
N GLY A 958 27.41 29.06 37.03
CA GLY A 958 26.95 27.81 37.64
C GLY A 958 27.67 26.56 37.11
N GLN A 959 27.31 25.41 37.67
CA GLN A 959 27.80 24.07 37.28
C GLN A 959 26.64 23.06 37.27
N GLY A 960 26.88 21.85 36.77
CA GLY A 960 25.91 20.75 36.85
C GLY A 960 24.65 20.96 35.99
N ILE A 961 23.52 20.42 36.47
CA ILE A 961 22.28 20.29 35.70
C ILE A 961 21.26 21.39 36.02
N PHE A 962 20.70 22.02 34.99
CA PHE A 962 19.56 22.96 35.09
C PHE A 962 18.27 22.29 34.59
N HIS A 963 17.18 22.40 35.35
CA HIS A 963 15.93 21.67 35.07
C HIS A 963 14.76 22.61 34.70
N ILE A 964 14.23 22.45 33.50
CA ILE A 964 12.98 23.08 33.05
C ILE A 964 11.84 22.09 33.19
N THR A 965 10.93 22.33 34.14
CA THR A 965 9.81 21.44 34.38
C THR A 965 8.47 22.06 34.01
N GLY A 966 7.48 21.21 33.73
CA GLY A 966 6.12 21.69 33.57
C GLY A 966 5.11 20.74 32.95
N LYS A 967 3.85 21.18 32.93
CA LYS A 967 2.70 20.40 32.43
C LYS A 967 2.86 19.99 30.97
N LEU A 968 2.12 18.97 30.54
CA LEU A 968 2.00 18.64 29.12
C LEU A 968 1.46 19.84 28.34
N GLY A 969 2.08 20.18 27.20
CA GLY A 969 1.66 21.30 26.35
C GLY A 969 1.93 22.70 26.91
N SER A 970 2.70 22.84 27.99
CA SER A 970 3.05 24.14 28.60
C SER A 970 4.11 24.96 27.86
N GLY A 971 4.75 24.38 26.84
CA GLY A 971 5.77 25.05 26.02
C GLY A 971 7.22 24.69 26.32
N LYS A 972 7.49 23.61 27.08
CA LYS A 972 8.87 23.19 27.46
C LYS A 972 9.82 23.05 26.27
N SER A 973 9.45 22.24 25.27
CA SER A 973 10.27 22.04 24.07
C SER A 973 10.47 23.33 23.28
N THR A 974 9.45 24.20 23.26
CA THR A 974 9.52 25.51 22.62
C THR A 974 10.52 26.43 23.32
N LEU A 975 10.48 26.48 24.66
CA LEU A 975 11.48 27.19 25.46
C LEU A 975 12.86 26.57 25.27
N MET A 976 12.97 25.24 25.23
CA MET A 976 14.28 24.60 25.06
C MET A 976 14.93 24.92 23.72
N LYS A 977 14.14 24.90 22.63
CA LYS A 977 14.60 25.32 21.32
C LYS A 977 14.96 26.81 21.30
N PHE A 978 14.18 27.66 21.97
CA PHE A 978 14.48 29.09 22.08
C PHE A 978 15.82 29.31 22.79
N LEU A 979 16.02 28.71 23.97
CA LEU A 979 17.25 28.87 24.74
C LEU A 979 18.45 28.30 24.00
N TYR A 980 18.34 27.14 23.36
CA TYR A 980 19.42 26.54 22.57
C TYR A 980 19.86 27.43 21.39
N ASN A 981 18.91 28.06 20.69
CA ASN A 981 19.21 28.88 19.51
C ASN A 981 19.50 30.36 19.83
N HIS A 982 19.32 30.80 21.09
CA HIS A 982 19.47 32.21 21.43
C HIS A 982 20.97 32.61 21.46
N PRO A 983 21.37 33.71 20.79
CA PRO A 983 22.77 34.13 20.74
C PRO A 983 23.42 34.33 22.11
N GLN A 984 22.66 34.92 23.06
CA GLN A 984 23.18 35.16 24.41
C GLN A 984 23.50 33.87 25.16
N THR A 985 22.74 32.78 24.96
CA THR A 985 23.08 31.48 25.57
C THR A 985 24.48 31.04 25.18
N ARG A 986 24.80 31.16 23.88
CA ARG A 986 26.12 30.81 23.36
C ARG A 986 27.19 31.75 23.90
N GLN A 987 26.94 33.05 23.92
CA GLN A 987 27.88 34.05 24.45
C GLN A 987 28.25 33.79 25.91
N GLU A 988 27.26 33.52 26.77
CA GLU A 988 27.50 33.22 28.19
C GLU A 988 28.26 31.89 28.37
N LEU A 989 27.96 30.88 27.55
CA LEU A 989 28.68 29.60 27.58
C LEU A 989 30.11 29.71 27.02
N GLU A 990 30.34 30.58 26.03
CA GLU A 990 31.68 30.89 25.51
C GLU A 990 32.49 31.64 26.58
N HIS A 991 31.88 32.58 27.30
CA HIS A 991 32.51 33.22 28.45
C HIS A 991 32.85 32.21 29.55
N TRP A 992 31.92 31.29 29.85
CA TRP A 992 32.19 30.18 30.76
C TRP A 992 33.34 29.30 30.26
N ALA A 993 33.40 28.97 28.97
CA ALA A 993 34.45 28.13 28.40
C ALA A 993 35.85 28.75 28.47
N GLY A 994 35.95 30.08 28.48
CA GLY A 994 37.23 30.81 28.51
C GLY A 994 38.06 30.50 27.26
N ASP A 995 39.35 30.17 27.45
CA ASP A 995 40.26 29.81 26.34
C ASP A 995 40.00 28.41 25.76
N ARG A 996 39.06 27.64 26.34
CA ARG A 996 38.72 26.28 25.90
C ARG A 996 37.61 26.32 24.85
N LYS A 997 37.62 25.35 23.94
CA LYS A 997 36.60 25.23 22.90
C LYS A 997 35.25 24.79 23.48
N LEU A 998 34.20 25.58 23.27
CA LEU A 998 32.84 25.16 23.61
C LEU A 998 32.33 24.12 22.60
N VAL A 999 31.91 22.95 23.10
CA VAL A 999 31.18 21.93 22.35
C VAL A 999 29.72 21.97 22.79
N PHE A 1000 28.85 22.33 21.86
CA PHE A 1000 27.44 22.58 22.13
C PHE A 1000 26.55 21.62 21.35
N ALA A 1001 25.72 20.82 22.03
CA ALA A 1001 24.89 19.81 21.38
C ALA A 1001 23.49 19.73 22.00
N SER A 1002 22.53 19.20 21.24
CA SER A 1002 21.16 19.02 21.71
C SER A 1002 20.49 17.73 21.23
N PHE A 1003 19.57 17.23 22.04
CA PHE A 1003 18.71 16.10 21.73
C PHE A 1003 17.30 16.35 22.26
N PHE A 1004 16.30 16.02 21.45
CA PHE A 1004 14.89 16.20 21.80
C PHE A 1004 14.20 14.85 21.70
N PHE A 1005 13.84 14.29 22.86
CA PHE A 1005 13.07 13.06 22.92
C PHE A 1005 11.72 13.27 22.24
N TRP A 1006 11.26 12.25 21.51
CA TRP A 1006 9.95 12.27 20.87
C TRP A 1006 9.31 10.90 20.91
N LYS A 1007 8.36 10.70 21.83
CA LYS A 1007 7.75 9.39 22.07
C LYS A 1007 7.03 8.82 20.84
N PRO A 1008 6.25 9.59 20.05
CA PRO A 1008 5.68 9.15 18.76
C PRO A 1008 6.69 9.10 17.60
N GLY A 1009 7.97 9.43 17.85
CA GLY A 1009 9.02 9.48 16.84
C GLY A 1009 9.62 8.12 16.50
N HIS A 1010 10.71 8.12 15.74
CA HIS A 1010 11.49 6.91 15.45
C HIS A 1010 12.08 6.32 16.75
N GLU A 1011 12.34 5.01 16.82
CA GLU A 1011 12.88 4.32 18.01
C GLU A 1011 14.18 4.94 18.57
N LEU A 1012 15.04 5.47 17.70
CA LEU A 1012 16.22 6.23 18.13
C LEU A 1012 15.88 7.59 18.79
N GLN A 1013 14.74 8.22 18.47
CA GLN A 1013 14.32 9.48 19.07
C GLN A 1013 13.73 9.33 20.48
N ASN A 1014 13.47 8.11 20.93
CA ASN A 1014 12.94 7.86 22.27
C ASN A 1014 13.84 6.93 23.12
N SER A 1015 15.08 6.68 22.69
CA SER A 1015 16.03 5.77 23.35
C SER A 1015 17.37 6.43 23.75
N ILE A 1016 18.05 5.87 24.76
CA ILE A 1016 19.39 6.30 25.18
C ILE A 1016 20.41 6.14 24.05
N LYS A 1017 20.29 5.09 23.21
CA LYS A 1017 21.18 4.90 22.06
C LYS A 1017 21.14 6.13 21.15
N GLY A 1018 19.95 6.61 20.78
CA GLY A 1018 19.84 7.77 19.90
C GLY A 1018 20.22 9.11 20.57
N LEU A 1019 20.02 9.25 21.89
CA LEU A 1019 20.56 10.37 22.67
C LEU A 1019 22.09 10.43 22.55
N LEU A 1020 22.78 9.34 22.91
CA LEU A 1020 24.24 9.27 22.88
C LEU A 1020 24.78 9.42 21.45
N GLN A 1021 24.15 8.77 20.48
CA GLN A 1021 24.54 8.83 19.08
C GLN A 1021 24.41 10.24 18.49
N SER A 1022 23.38 11.01 18.88
CA SER A 1022 23.21 12.40 18.45
C SER A 1022 24.23 13.33 19.10
N ILE A 1023 24.51 13.14 20.40
CA ILE A 1023 25.54 13.95 21.08
C ILE A 1023 26.93 13.66 20.51
N LEU A 1024 27.26 12.38 20.27
CA LEU A 1024 28.52 11.98 19.62
C LEU A 1024 28.65 12.58 18.21
N HIS A 1025 27.57 12.54 17.43
CA HIS A 1025 27.56 13.17 16.11
C HIS A 1025 27.92 14.66 16.19
N ASP A 1026 27.30 15.41 17.10
CA ASP A 1026 27.52 16.85 17.25
C ASP A 1026 28.90 17.19 17.81
N LEU A 1027 29.38 16.37 18.75
CA LEU A 1027 30.71 16.48 19.35
C LEU A 1027 31.78 16.25 18.29
N LEU A 1028 31.68 15.17 17.51
CA LEU A 1028 32.66 14.82 16.49
C LEU A 1028 32.60 15.74 15.28
N ALA A 1029 31.43 16.32 14.96
CA ALA A 1029 31.32 17.36 13.94
C ALA A 1029 32.06 18.64 14.36
N GLN A 1030 32.01 19.00 15.65
CA GLN A 1030 32.74 20.15 16.19
C GLN A 1030 34.21 19.85 16.46
N CYS A 1031 34.57 18.61 16.78
CA CYS A 1031 35.93 18.18 17.06
C CYS A 1031 36.32 16.92 16.24
N PRO A 1032 36.53 17.05 14.92
CA PRO A 1032 36.72 15.89 14.03
C PRO A 1032 37.98 15.06 14.31
N ASP A 1033 39.00 15.63 14.94
CA ASP A 1033 40.23 14.91 15.29
C ASP A 1033 39.99 13.83 16.36
N LEU A 1034 38.92 13.96 17.15
CA LEU A 1034 38.55 12.98 18.18
C LEU A 1034 38.01 11.68 17.62
N ILE A 1035 37.64 11.64 16.34
CA ILE A 1035 37.15 10.42 15.69
C ILE A 1035 38.19 9.29 15.81
N THR A 1036 39.48 9.62 15.73
CA THR A 1036 40.59 8.66 15.87
C THR A 1036 40.68 8.04 17.27
N VAL A 1037 40.27 8.79 18.29
CA VAL A 1037 40.31 8.37 19.71
C VAL A 1037 39.03 7.63 20.08
N VAL A 1038 37.89 8.13 19.61
CA VAL A 1038 36.56 7.65 19.98
C VAL A 1038 36.17 6.41 19.16
N PHE A 1039 36.57 6.33 17.89
CA PHE A 1039 36.29 5.22 16.98
C PHE A 1039 37.53 4.72 16.21
N PRO A 1040 38.60 4.25 16.89
CA PRO A 1040 39.86 3.86 16.23
C PRO A 1040 39.69 2.76 15.18
N LYS A 1041 38.91 1.72 15.49
CA LYS A 1041 38.65 0.60 14.55
C LYS A 1041 37.94 1.04 13.28
N HIS A 1042 36.92 1.89 13.42
CA HIS A 1042 36.16 2.42 12.28
C HIS A 1042 36.97 3.45 11.51
N TRP A 1043 37.84 4.22 12.19
CA TRP A 1043 38.78 5.11 11.55
C TRP A 1043 39.74 4.34 10.64
N ASP A 1044 40.35 3.26 11.11
CA ASP A 1044 41.27 2.45 10.31
C ASP A 1044 40.57 1.80 9.11
N GLN A 1045 39.33 1.32 9.31
CA GLN A 1045 38.50 0.77 8.23
C GLN A 1045 38.22 1.79 7.12
N VAL A 1046 37.96 3.05 7.49
CA VAL A 1046 37.50 4.09 6.56
C VAL A 1046 38.65 4.89 5.95
N TYR A 1047 39.70 5.16 6.73
CA TYR A 1047 40.89 5.89 6.28
C TYR A 1047 41.86 4.98 5.51
N GLY A 1048 41.89 3.68 5.81
CA GLY A 1048 42.74 2.69 5.15
C GLY A 1048 42.37 2.30 3.71
N GLY A 1049 41.14 2.57 3.25
CA GLY A 1049 40.65 2.15 1.93
C GLY A 1049 39.75 3.19 1.23
N PRO A 1050 40.22 3.94 0.20
CA PRO A 1050 39.41 4.98 -0.43
C PRO A 1050 38.42 4.46 -1.48
N PHE A 1051 38.50 3.18 -1.87
CA PHE A 1051 37.74 2.62 -2.99
C PHE A 1051 36.78 1.47 -2.62
N SER A 1052 36.51 1.26 -1.32
CA SER A 1052 35.40 0.39 -0.91
C SER A 1052 34.06 1.09 -1.15
N VAL A 1053 33.25 0.53 -2.05
CA VAL A 1053 31.80 0.81 -2.18
C VAL A 1053 31.10 0.19 -0.94
N PRO A 1054 30.07 0.83 -0.35
CA PRO A 1054 29.81 0.75 1.08
C PRO A 1054 29.14 -0.56 1.52
N SER A 1055 29.78 -1.30 2.42
CA SER A 1055 29.00 -1.90 3.51
C SER A 1055 28.57 -0.77 4.44
N LYS A 1056 27.30 -0.77 4.83
CA LYS A 1056 26.76 0.21 5.78
C LYS A 1056 27.57 0.10 7.08
N LEU A 1057 28.24 1.18 7.48
CA LEU A 1057 28.88 1.26 8.79
C LEU A 1057 27.77 1.23 9.84
N GLU A 1058 27.69 0.14 10.61
CA GLU A 1058 26.68 -0.03 11.66
C GLU A 1058 27.35 -0.05 13.03
N PHE A 1059 26.93 0.89 13.90
CA PHE A 1059 27.43 0.98 15.27
C PHE A 1059 26.54 0.21 16.24
N GLN A 1060 27.15 -0.71 16.98
CA GLN A 1060 26.46 -1.47 18.02
C GLN A 1060 26.19 -0.58 19.26
N PRO A 1061 25.12 -0.83 20.05
CA PRO A 1061 24.77 0.00 21.20
C PRO A 1061 25.91 0.15 22.23
N ASN A 1062 26.67 -0.93 22.47
CA ASN A 1062 27.81 -0.92 23.39
C ASN A 1062 28.97 -0.05 22.87
N GLU A 1063 29.20 -0.04 21.56
CA GLU A 1063 30.22 0.80 20.95
C GLU A 1063 29.88 2.28 21.06
N ILE A 1064 28.61 2.65 20.88
CA ILE A 1064 28.13 4.03 21.08
C ILE A 1064 28.29 4.48 22.53
N ARG A 1065 27.93 3.63 23.51
CA ARG A 1065 28.10 3.94 24.94
C ARG A 1065 29.56 4.12 25.31
N GLU A 1066 30.41 3.20 24.87
CA GLU A 1066 31.85 3.23 25.13
C GLU A 1066 32.54 4.42 24.45
N ALA A 1067 32.15 4.74 23.21
CA ALA A 1067 32.61 5.92 22.48
C ALA A 1067 32.26 7.21 23.22
N PHE A 1068 31.01 7.34 23.68
CA PHE A 1068 30.59 8.50 24.46
C PHE A 1068 31.35 8.58 25.79
N ARG A 1069 31.49 7.45 26.51
CA ARG A 1069 32.28 7.37 27.74
C ARG A 1069 33.71 7.88 27.52
N ARG A 1070 34.42 7.39 26.50
CA ARG A 1070 35.77 7.86 26.14
C ARG A 1070 35.82 9.36 25.83
N SER A 1071 34.79 9.91 25.19
CA SER A 1071 34.72 11.34 24.88
C SER A 1071 34.57 12.24 26.12
N ILE A 1072 34.08 11.68 27.23
CA ILE A 1072 33.83 12.38 28.50
C ILE A 1072 34.78 11.91 29.62
N GLU A 1073 35.53 10.82 29.50
CA GLU A 1073 36.47 10.40 30.56
C GLU A 1073 37.93 10.71 30.24
N ASP A 1074 38.24 11.05 28.99
CA ASP A 1074 39.60 11.45 28.63
C ASP A 1074 39.93 12.83 29.24
N GLY A 1075 40.73 12.83 30.31
CA GLY A 1075 41.17 14.04 30.99
C GLY A 1075 41.86 15.06 30.07
N ALA A 1076 42.51 14.60 28.99
CA ALA A 1076 43.18 15.47 28.03
C ALA A 1076 42.20 16.33 27.21
N LEU A 1077 40.95 15.88 27.07
CA LEU A 1077 39.89 16.59 26.37
C LEU A 1077 39.37 17.79 27.17
N TYR A 1078 39.29 17.71 28.50
CA TYR A 1078 38.81 18.80 29.35
C TYR A 1078 39.76 19.98 29.50
N HIS A 1079 41.04 19.76 29.18
CA HIS A 1079 42.01 20.84 29.04
C HIS A 1079 41.78 21.66 27.76
N LYS A 1080 41.11 21.09 26.75
CA LYS A 1080 40.90 21.71 25.43
C LYS A 1080 39.46 22.14 25.16
N CYS A 1081 38.49 21.45 25.74
CA CYS A 1081 37.06 21.63 25.47
C CYS A 1081 36.22 21.74 26.76
N ARG A 1082 35.10 22.46 26.67
CA ARG A 1082 33.98 22.37 27.64
C ARG A 1082 32.71 21.98 26.91
N PHE A 1083 31.86 21.18 27.55
CA PHE A 1083 30.67 20.61 26.95
C PHE A 1083 29.40 21.18 27.57
N CYS A 1084 28.44 21.55 26.72
CA CYS A 1084 27.10 21.89 27.18
C CYS A 1084 26.04 21.15 26.35
N PHE A 1085 25.15 20.42 27.04
CA PHE A 1085 24.14 19.56 26.43
C PHE A 1085 22.73 20.03 26.77
N PHE A 1086 21.88 20.15 25.76
CA PHE A 1086 20.46 20.48 25.91
C PHE A 1086 19.62 19.24 25.60
N ILE A 1087 18.95 18.67 26.60
CA ILE A 1087 18.21 17.41 26.49
C ILE A 1087 16.74 17.65 26.84
N ASP A 1088 15.90 17.74 25.83
CA ASP A 1088 14.47 18.02 25.98
C ASP A 1088 13.65 16.73 26.09
N GLY A 1089 12.66 16.72 26.99
CA GLY A 1089 11.62 15.69 27.04
C GLY A 1089 12.06 14.38 27.72
N LEU A 1090 12.77 14.43 28.85
CA LEU A 1090 13.16 13.22 29.59
C LEU A 1090 11.97 12.29 29.90
N ASP A 1091 10.75 12.83 30.05
CA ASP A 1091 9.52 12.05 30.25
C ASP A 1091 8.99 11.35 28.99
N GLU A 1092 9.55 11.63 27.82
CA GLU A 1092 9.23 11.01 26.53
C GLU A 1092 10.15 9.83 26.17
N TYR A 1093 11.09 9.46 27.05
CA TYR A 1093 11.93 8.27 26.95
C TYR A 1093 11.12 6.95 27.08
N GLN A 1094 11.52 5.91 26.33
CA GLN A 1094 10.94 4.55 26.25
C GLN A 1094 12.11 3.53 26.46
N GLU A 1095 12.13 2.48 27.30
CA GLU A 1095 11.08 1.60 27.86
C GLU A 1095 11.62 0.58 28.92
N THR A 1096 10.75 0.19 29.88
CA THR A 1096 10.33 -1.18 30.33
C THR A 1096 9.86 -1.14 31.79
N ASN A 1097 10.49 -0.35 32.68
CA ASN A 1097 10.10 -0.19 34.09
C ASN A 1097 10.23 1.27 34.61
N GLN A 1098 9.68 1.56 35.81
CA GLN A 1098 9.80 2.91 36.43
C GLN A 1098 11.23 3.24 36.91
N ASP A 1099 12.05 2.22 37.19
CA ASP A 1099 13.44 2.39 37.65
C ASP A 1099 14.34 3.02 36.56
N ASP A 1100 13.93 2.99 35.28
CA ASP A 1100 14.73 3.48 34.16
C ASP A 1100 14.86 5.01 34.13
N PHE A 1101 13.88 5.76 34.63
CA PHE A 1101 14.02 7.22 34.77
C PHE A 1101 15.05 7.59 35.83
N LYS A 1102 15.16 6.78 36.89
CA LYS A 1102 16.18 6.97 37.92
C LYS A 1102 17.57 6.69 37.34
N THR A 1103 17.73 5.59 36.61
CA THR A 1103 18.96 5.25 35.88
C THR A 1103 19.37 6.36 34.90
N MET A 1104 18.41 6.98 34.21
CA MET A 1104 18.70 8.11 33.31
C MET A 1104 19.17 9.35 34.09
N VAL A 1105 18.55 9.67 35.23
CA VAL A 1105 19.00 10.76 36.10
C VAL A 1105 20.40 10.50 36.63
N GLU A 1106 20.66 9.28 37.12
CA GLU A 1106 21.98 8.83 37.60
C GLU A 1106 23.04 8.92 36.48
N MET A 1107 22.70 8.52 35.26
CA MET A 1107 23.56 8.64 34.09
C MET A 1107 23.90 10.11 33.80
N LEU A 1108 22.92 11.02 33.81
CA LEU A 1108 23.18 12.44 33.55
C LEU A 1108 24.06 13.08 34.62
N TRP A 1109 23.86 12.73 35.89
CA TRP A 1109 24.73 13.16 36.99
C TRP A 1109 26.15 12.63 36.82
N SER A 1110 26.31 11.37 36.41
CA SER A 1110 27.65 10.79 36.19
C SER A 1110 28.48 11.63 35.20
N TRP A 1111 27.87 12.23 34.18
CA TRP A 1111 28.60 13.05 33.21
C TRP A 1111 29.11 14.36 33.82
N THR A 1112 28.32 14.96 34.71
CA THR A 1112 28.73 16.17 35.43
C THR A 1112 29.67 15.86 36.59
N ASP A 1113 29.58 14.67 37.19
CA ASP A 1113 30.45 14.27 38.30
C ASP A 1113 31.86 13.90 37.82
N ILE A 1114 31.98 13.29 36.63
CA ILE A 1114 33.26 13.00 35.97
C ILE A 1114 34.00 14.31 35.65
N ALA A 1115 33.29 15.37 35.25
CA ALA A 1115 33.88 16.67 34.94
C ALA A 1115 33.01 17.84 35.43
N PRO A 1116 33.05 18.16 36.74
CA PRO A 1116 32.17 19.18 37.35
C PRO A 1116 32.35 20.58 36.78
N GLU A 1117 33.57 20.91 36.36
CA GLU A 1117 33.90 22.19 35.73
C GLU A 1117 33.87 22.14 34.19
N GLY A 1118 33.71 20.94 33.62
CA GLY A 1118 33.84 20.68 32.18
C GLY A 1118 32.51 20.41 31.47
N VAL A 1119 31.46 20.00 32.17
CA VAL A 1119 30.17 19.61 31.60
C VAL A 1119 29.00 20.36 32.26
N LYS A 1120 28.13 20.95 31.43
CA LYS A 1120 26.82 21.52 31.83
C LYS A 1120 25.69 20.83 31.08
N ILE A 1121 24.57 20.59 31.76
CA ILE A 1121 23.39 19.98 31.12
C ILE A 1121 22.13 20.78 31.43
N CYS A 1122 21.38 21.21 30.41
CA CYS A 1122 20.03 21.73 30.58
C CYS A 1122 19.04 20.65 30.16
N VAL A 1123 18.14 20.25 31.06
CA VAL A 1123 17.14 19.21 30.81
C VAL A 1123 15.72 19.72 30.94
N SER A 1124 14.79 19.11 30.21
CA SER A 1124 13.36 19.35 30.37
C SER A 1124 12.57 18.08 30.67
N SER A 1125 11.55 18.18 31.53
CA SER A 1125 10.67 17.05 31.84
C SER A 1125 9.30 17.46 32.37
N ARG A 1126 8.35 16.52 32.41
CA ARG A 1126 7.12 16.65 33.22
C ARG A 1126 7.43 16.62 34.72
N GLU A 1127 6.46 17.07 35.50
CA GLU A 1127 6.52 17.10 36.97
C GLU A 1127 6.36 15.70 37.60
N TYR A 1128 7.17 14.74 37.18
CA TYR A 1128 7.25 13.42 37.82
C TYR A 1128 8.21 13.47 39.00
N ASN A 1129 7.84 12.81 40.11
CA ASN A 1129 8.62 12.83 41.35
C ASN A 1129 10.08 12.40 41.14
N VAL A 1130 10.35 11.46 40.23
CA VAL A 1130 11.72 11.02 39.91
C VAL A 1130 12.62 12.16 39.43
N PHE A 1131 12.12 13.06 38.56
CA PHE A 1131 12.86 14.22 38.09
C PHE A 1131 12.83 15.38 39.09
N LEU A 1132 11.72 15.54 39.81
CA LEU A 1132 11.61 16.59 40.83
C LEU A 1132 12.52 16.33 42.03
N ASN A 1133 12.74 15.08 42.40
CA ASN A 1133 13.65 14.67 43.46
C ASN A 1133 15.08 14.49 42.96
N GLY A 1134 15.24 14.08 41.69
CA GLY A 1134 16.55 13.77 41.10
C GLY A 1134 17.37 14.98 40.69
N PHE A 1135 16.75 16.14 40.44
CA PHE A 1135 17.44 17.39 40.15
C PHE A 1135 17.27 18.39 41.30
N PRO A 1136 18.12 19.40 41.46
CA PRO A 1136 18.05 20.29 42.62
C PRO A 1136 16.99 21.40 42.39
N PRO A 1137 16.28 21.87 43.44
CA PRO A 1137 15.23 22.88 43.31
C PRO A 1137 15.77 24.30 43.08
N ASP A 1138 16.99 24.61 43.52
CA ASP A 1138 17.67 25.89 43.34
C ASP A 1138 18.13 26.14 41.89
N ARG A 1139 18.05 25.15 40.99
CA ARG A 1139 18.37 25.28 39.56
C ARG A 1139 17.22 24.80 38.68
N ARG A 1140 16.01 25.22 39.04
CA ARG A 1140 14.77 24.76 38.39
C ARG A 1140 13.78 25.89 38.13
N ILE A 1141 13.14 25.83 36.96
CA ILE A 1141 12.02 26.71 36.61
C ILE A 1141 10.78 25.90 36.22
N ARG A 1142 9.59 26.39 36.60
CA ARG A 1142 8.28 25.84 36.19
C ARG A 1142 7.66 26.69 35.11
N ILE A 1143 7.61 26.19 33.89
CA ILE A 1143 7.24 27.01 32.74
C ILE A 1143 5.76 27.47 32.75
N GLN A 1144 4.83 26.63 33.23
CA GLN A 1144 3.40 27.00 33.30
C GLN A 1144 3.11 28.20 34.21
N ASP A 1145 4.03 28.51 35.13
CA ASP A 1145 3.89 29.63 36.06
C ASP A 1145 4.50 30.92 35.47
N LEU A 1146 5.12 30.83 34.29
CA LEU A 1146 5.89 31.92 33.68
C LEU A 1146 5.32 32.37 32.34
N THR A 1147 4.49 31.59 31.64
CA THR A 1147 4.09 31.87 30.25
C THR A 1147 2.77 32.63 30.07
N ARG A 1148 2.15 33.14 31.14
CA ARG A 1148 0.84 33.78 31.04
C ARG A 1148 0.80 34.97 30.07
N LEU A 1149 1.71 35.94 30.21
CA LEU A 1149 1.75 37.10 29.32
C LEU A 1149 2.09 36.69 27.87
N ASP A 1150 2.83 35.59 27.68
CA ASP A 1150 3.12 35.04 26.36
C ASP A 1150 1.84 34.48 25.71
N MET A 1151 0.96 33.84 26.49
CA MET A 1151 -0.35 33.37 26.02
C MET A 1151 -1.29 34.54 25.70
N GLU A 1152 -1.30 35.60 26.52
CA GLU A 1152 -2.12 36.80 26.30
C GLU A 1152 -1.74 37.47 24.96
N ARG A 1153 -0.44 37.70 24.74
CA ARG A 1153 0.08 38.24 23.46
C ARG A 1153 -0.21 37.34 22.26
N TYR A 1154 -0.13 36.02 22.42
CA TYR A 1154 -0.46 35.09 21.34
C TYR A 1154 -1.93 35.21 20.91
N VAL A 1155 -2.85 35.28 21.87
CA VAL A 1155 -4.28 35.45 21.56
C VAL A 1155 -4.51 36.81 20.89
N GLU A 1156 -3.89 37.86 21.41
CA GLU A 1156 -3.97 39.21 20.87
C GLU A 1156 -3.49 39.30 19.42
N ASP A 1157 -2.32 38.72 19.12
CA ASP A 1157 -1.73 38.72 17.77
C ASP A 1157 -2.59 37.94 16.76
N LYS A 1158 -3.18 36.82 17.19
CA LYS A 1158 -4.03 35.99 16.33
C LYS A 1158 -5.44 36.53 16.17
N MET A 1159 -5.92 37.39 17.07
CA MET A 1159 -7.25 37.98 17.03
C MET A 1159 -7.21 39.48 16.69
N LYS A 1160 -6.26 39.93 15.84
CA LYS A 1160 -6.11 41.34 15.45
C LYS A 1160 -7.40 41.96 14.92
N ASP A 1161 -8.15 41.19 14.14
CA ASP A 1161 -9.33 41.65 13.39
C ASP A 1161 -10.62 41.71 14.23
N VAL A 1162 -10.56 41.37 15.53
CA VAL A 1162 -11.68 41.42 16.49
C VAL A 1162 -11.71 42.76 17.22
N ASP A 1163 -12.90 43.28 17.53
CA ASP A 1163 -13.06 44.53 18.29
C ASP A 1163 -12.41 44.46 19.68
N HIS A 1164 -11.96 45.61 20.18
CA HIS A 1164 -11.17 45.70 21.40
C HIS A 1164 -11.88 45.14 22.64
N GLN A 1165 -13.18 45.40 22.79
CA GLN A 1165 -13.93 45.02 23.98
C GLN A 1165 -14.17 43.50 24.04
N THR A 1166 -14.46 42.88 22.90
CA THR A 1166 -14.60 41.42 22.77
C THR A 1166 -13.24 40.73 22.94
N LYS A 1167 -12.18 41.29 22.36
CA LYS A 1167 -10.82 40.77 22.45
C LYS A 1167 -10.32 40.68 23.88
N GLU A 1168 -10.47 41.73 24.68
CA GLU A 1168 -10.07 41.72 26.10
C GLU A 1168 -10.78 40.63 26.92
N ARG A 1169 -12.09 40.44 26.69
CA ARG A 1169 -12.88 39.41 27.37
C ARG A 1169 -12.43 38.00 26.99
N LEU A 1170 -12.14 37.77 25.71
CA LEU A 1170 -11.65 36.50 25.20
C LEU A 1170 -10.27 36.17 25.77
N ILE A 1171 -9.33 37.12 25.73
CA ILE A 1171 -7.98 36.96 26.29
C ILE A 1171 -8.05 36.52 27.75
N SER A 1172 -8.79 37.27 28.58
CA SER A 1172 -8.92 36.97 30.01
C SER A 1172 -9.52 35.58 30.26
N ARG A 1173 -10.57 35.18 29.50
CA ARG A 1173 -11.22 33.88 29.66
C ARG A 1173 -10.35 32.71 29.20
N ILE A 1174 -9.73 32.82 28.02
CA ILE A 1174 -8.89 31.79 27.43
C ILE A 1174 -7.69 31.56 28.34
N VAL A 1175 -6.93 32.60 28.66
CA VAL A 1175 -5.69 32.46 29.44
C VAL A 1175 -5.97 31.95 30.86
N ARG A 1176 -7.05 32.39 31.50
CA ARG A 1176 -7.46 31.86 32.82
C ARG A 1176 -7.81 30.37 32.76
N ARG A 1177 -8.49 29.91 31.69
CA ARG A 1177 -8.84 28.49 31.52
C ARG A 1177 -7.66 27.61 31.13
N ALA A 1178 -6.66 28.16 30.45
CA ALA A 1178 -5.48 27.45 30.03
C ALA A 1178 -4.68 26.84 31.20
N ARG A 1179 -4.75 27.45 32.40
CA ARG A 1179 -3.98 27.02 33.61
C ARG A 1179 -2.50 26.73 33.31
N GLY A 1180 -1.91 27.53 32.41
CA GLY A 1180 -0.52 27.43 31.98
C GLY A 1180 -0.21 26.42 30.86
N ILE A 1181 -1.23 25.88 30.18
CA ILE A 1181 -1.08 24.99 29.01
C ILE A 1181 -1.18 25.80 27.72
N PHE A 1182 -0.04 26.20 27.16
CA PHE A 1182 0.04 27.02 25.95
C PHE A 1182 -0.58 26.34 24.72
N LEU A 1183 -0.36 25.03 24.54
CA LEU A 1183 -0.93 24.27 23.43
C LEU A 1183 -2.47 24.34 23.40
N TRP A 1184 -3.11 24.39 24.56
CA TRP A 1184 -4.56 24.56 24.66
C TRP A 1184 -4.98 25.94 24.13
N VAL A 1185 -4.24 26.99 24.45
CA VAL A 1185 -4.49 28.34 23.92
C VAL A 1185 -4.38 28.35 22.40
N ALA A 1186 -3.32 27.75 21.85
CA ALA A 1186 -3.12 27.67 20.39
C ALA A 1186 -4.27 26.96 19.68
N LEU A 1187 -4.73 25.82 20.22
CA LEU A 1187 -5.85 25.06 19.65
C LEU A 1187 -7.18 25.80 19.74
N VAL A 1188 -7.46 26.43 20.88
CA VAL A 1188 -8.71 27.21 21.09
C VAL A 1188 -8.75 28.43 20.18
N VAL A 1189 -7.64 29.17 20.09
CA VAL A 1189 -7.54 30.36 19.22
C VAL A 1189 -7.68 29.97 17.75
N LYS A 1190 -7.05 28.86 17.32
CA LYS A 1190 -7.22 28.34 15.96
C LYS A 1190 -8.67 27.97 15.66
N SER A 1191 -9.32 27.21 16.54
CA SER A 1191 -10.72 26.82 16.37
C SER A 1191 -11.68 28.03 16.35
N LEU A 1192 -11.43 29.04 17.20
CA LEU A 1192 -12.21 30.28 17.18
C LEU A 1192 -11.99 31.07 15.89
N ARG A 1193 -10.77 31.11 15.35
CA ARG A 1193 -10.49 31.77 14.06
C ARG A 1193 -11.18 31.08 12.89
N GLU A 1194 -11.11 29.74 12.82
CA GLU A 1194 -11.81 28.96 11.80
C GLU A 1194 -13.31 29.28 11.80
N GLN A 1195 -13.94 29.35 12.99
CA GLN A 1195 -15.35 29.70 13.12
C GLN A 1195 -15.68 31.14 12.73
N ILE A 1196 -14.76 32.09 12.96
CA ILE A 1196 -14.91 33.48 12.53
C ILE A 1196 -14.78 33.59 11.01
N GLU A 1197 -13.81 32.88 10.41
CA GLU A 1197 -13.60 32.80 8.95
C GLU A 1197 -14.79 32.14 8.23
N ASP A 1198 -15.48 31.21 8.90
CA ASP A 1198 -16.72 30.57 8.42
C ASP A 1198 -17.99 31.43 8.65
N GLY A 1199 -17.86 32.68 9.11
CA GLY A 1199 -18.96 33.65 9.19
C GLY A 1199 -19.83 33.61 10.45
N CYS A 1200 -19.39 32.94 11.52
CA CYS A 1200 -20.15 32.93 12.79
C CYS A 1200 -20.06 34.26 13.54
N ILE A 1201 -21.19 34.74 14.07
CA ILE A 1201 -21.26 35.99 14.85
C ILE A 1201 -20.72 35.73 16.27
N LEU A 1202 -19.65 36.43 16.65
CA LEU A 1202 -18.94 36.30 17.93
C LEU A 1202 -19.83 36.37 19.20
N ARG A 1203 -21.00 37.03 19.15
CA ARG A 1203 -21.97 37.06 20.25
C ARG A 1203 -22.62 35.70 20.54
N GLU A 1204 -22.75 34.81 19.55
CA GLU A 1204 -23.34 33.48 19.73
C GLU A 1204 -22.36 32.49 20.39
N LEU A 1205 -21.06 32.75 20.28
CA LEU A 1205 -20.00 31.97 20.94
C LEU A 1205 -19.91 32.25 22.44
N GLU A 1206 -20.54 33.31 22.95
CA GLU A 1206 -20.51 33.63 24.38
C GLU A 1206 -21.36 32.68 25.24
N TRP A 1207 -22.24 31.83 24.68
CA TRP A 1207 -23.24 31.07 25.46
C TRP A 1207 -23.51 29.57 25.12
N SER A 1208 -22.80 28.90 24.20
CA SER A 1208 -22.98 27.44 23.97
C SER A 1208 -22.16 26.58 24.96
N SER A 1209 -22.51 26.67 26.24
CA SER A 1209 -21.74 26.12 27.36
C SER A 1209 -21.87 24.60 27.62
N SER A 1210 -22.54 23.82 26.75
CA SER A 1210 -22.75 22.37 26.97
C SER A 1210 -21.75 21.46 26.22
N HIS A 1211 -21.49 21.70 24.93
CA HIS A 1211 -20.64 20.80 24.12
C HIS A 1211 -19.14 20.98 24.36
N CYS A 1212 -18.69 22.18 24.71
CA CYS A 1212 -17.29 22.46 25.03
C CYS A 1212 -16.90 22.13 26.49
N GLN A 1213 -17.80 21.60 27.33
CA GLN A 1213 -17.48 21.22 28.71
C GLN A 1213 -17.19 19.73 28.89
N THR A 1214 -17.86 18.85 28.15
CA THR A 1214 -17.88 17.40 28.39
C THR A 1214 -16.62 16.72 27.86
N SER A 1215 -16.23 16.95 26.61
CA SER A 1215 -15.01 16.40 25.99
C SER A 1215 -13.72 16.96 26.66
N TRP A 1216 -13.82 18.14 27.27
CA TRP A 1216 -12.68 18.90 27.78
C TRP A 1216 -12.40 18.69 29.26
N LYS A 1217 -13.41 18.40 30.10
CA LYS A 1217 -13.18 17.86 31.45
C LYS A 1217 -12.43 16.53 31.38
N VAL A 1218 -12.73 15.70 30.39
CA VAL A 1218 -12.05 14.42 30.15
C VAL A 1218 -10.58 14.65 29.77
N PHE A 1219 -10.28 15.55 28.83
CA PHE A 1219 -8.89 15.86 28.43
C PHE A 1219 -8.03 16.44 29.57
N LEU A 1220 -8.58 17.37 30.37
CA LEU A 1220 -7.88 17.93 31.54
C LEU A 1220 -7.70 16.90 32.67
N THR A 1221 -8.65 15.99 32.86
CA THR A 1221 -8.55 14.88 33.83
C THR A 1221 -7.50 13.86 33.37
N ILE A 1222 -7.43 13.54 32.08
CA ILE A 1222 -6.40 12.64 31.51
C ILE A 1222 -4.99 13.25 31.65
N CYS A 1223 -4.83 14.55 31.41
CA CYS A 1223 -3.54 15.24 31.49
C CYS A 1223 -3.01 15.46 32.92
N SER A 1224 -3.84 15.28 33.96
CA SER A 1224 -3.49 15.54 35.36
C SER A 1224 -3.31 14.28 36.23
N ILE A 1225 -3.59 13.08 35.70
CA ILE A 1225 -3.45 11.81 36.44
C ILE A 1225 -2.04 11.21 36.26
N PRO A 1226 -1.26 10.97 37.33
CA PRO A 1226 0.04 10.29 37.26
C PRO A 1226 -0.11 8.81 36.85
N LEU A 1227 0.81 8.30 36.02
CA LEU A 1227 0.80 6.93 35.51
C LEU A 1227 1.33 5.91 36.53
N ASN A 1228 0.43 5.28 37.29
CA ASN A 1228 0.66 3.99 37.97
C ASN A 1228 -0.38 2.92 37.53
N ARG A 1229 -0.15 1.63 37.84
CA ARG A 1229 -1.04 0.53 37.42
C ARG A 1229 -2.52 0.70 37.82
N GLN A 1230 -2.82 1.36 38.94
CA GLN A 1230 -4.21 1.65 39.34
C GLN A 1230 -4.84 2.82 38.55
N SER A 1231 -4.02 3.78 38.14
CA SER A 1231 -4.43 4.95 37.36
C SER A 1231 -4.80 4.62 35.90
N VAL A 1232 -4.21 3.55 35.32
CA VAL A 1232 -4.52 3.08 33.96
C VAL A 1232 -5.95 2.55 33.90
N ARG A 1233 -6.39 1.77 34.89
CA ARG A 1233 -7.79 1.30 35.00
C ARG A 1233 -8.80 2.45 35.16
N ARG A 1234 -8.42 3.53 35.85
CA ARG A 1234 -9.24 4.75 35.95
C ARG A 1234 -9.31 5.50 34.62
N ARG A 1235 -8.21 5.56 33.86
CA ARG A 1235 -8.19 6.13 32.50
C ARG A 1235 -9.06 5.32 31.54
N THR A 1236 -9.00 3.99 31.55
CA THR A 1236 -9.84 3.13 30.70
C THR A 1236 -11.33 3.27 31.02
N ARG A 1237 -11.70 3.40 32.31
CA ARG A 1237 -13.09 3.66 32.70
C ARG A 1237 -13.60 5.03 32.25
N LEU A 1238 -12.77 6.07 32.34
CA LEU A 1238 -13.13 7.42 31.89
C LEU A 1238 -13.17 7.55 30.36
N PHE A 1239 -12.36 6.77 29.63
CA PHE A 1239 -12.38 6.69 28.17
C PHE A 1239 -13.60 5.93 27.63
N ASN A 1240 -14.10 4.92 28.37
CA ASN A 1240 -15.25 4.12 27.96
C ASN A 1240 -16.60 4.73 28.36
N SER A 1241 -16.61 5.76 29.22
CA SER A 1241 -17.82 6.46 29.68
C SER A 1241 -18.06 7.81 29.00
N SER A 1242 -17.20 8.19 28.06
CA SER A 1242 -17.25 9.41 27.23
C SER A 1242 -17.35 9.01 25.77
#